data_AF-A0A972ELG0-F1
#
_entry.id   AF-A0A972ELG0-F1
#
_cell.length_a   1.000
_cell.length_b   1.000
_cell.length_c   1.000
_cell.angle_alpha   90.00
_cell.angle_beta   90.00
_cell.angle_gamma   90.00
#
_symmetry.space_group_name_H-M   'P 1'
#
loop_
_entity.id
_entity.type
_entity.pdbx_description
1 polymer ?
#
loop_
_entity_poly.entity_id
_entity_poly.type
_entity_poly.pdbx_seq_one_letter_code
_entity_poly.pdbx_strand_id
1 'polypeptide(L)'
;MKHRLVRMLWFPIFLLLIHILTWAVQVRHYGFYLDDWVSLSAYDQGGFEGLMHYSIIDSRPGLMMWVIGLGFKLFGNDRLWWQLWSLFWRYQAGLAAWLLIKSLWPRKQNVAEFSAILLMIFPFFKHQALSIVYNMQWIQYALILYSFWLTVKAIRSDNKKIKLLVSGFSLLLSGLQLFMTEYYLTLELLRIPLIWLALEGNFSMPQKKWRRIFREYLPYGLLLATFVVMRFVVMPGMVEDRNSLSWMSEYSSVWNLLIHLLQLFIGYLSESVFGVWYRSLDPGKIDFTRVNDRGALAIAILVFVILLLVFWKKVTSDPDASDSRENNSMLAIGIIAMLLGFLPGMAIDKSPSTTFLYHDRFLLPSFFGIALSLVSFIDGWIRGKRLKLVLLSLFCLISVFFQIKNSIYYRSAWETQQNFQWQLKWRVPDLKQNTLIASDAIIASFMGGWADGAMVLEMYGKKTGLNPTPYWYLVFGEGDYQQNLDQQLPITYENKIFNFTSEHGDMLVVTKPEWDRCLWVLDELDLANPYIQGYTKQLIQYQNESRILYASDHQMPVGIFGADYRHDWCYYFENGDREFALGNYEKVIDFYQQAQTLNERMKNPVEMTPFIRAAAALGDWQLAAEMTAEASYDPKISWEYFKGVWDKILEDTAESPERTQAVESISEFIFAPQ
;
A
#
# COMPACT_ATOMS: atom_id res chain seq x y z
N MET A 1 -33.82 29.74 -9.76
CA MET A 1 -33.25 28.37 -9.97
C MET A 1 -31.71 28.36 -9.91
N LYS A 2 -30.99 29.23 -10.64
CA LYS A 2 -29.51 29.34 -10.63
C LYS A 2 -28.88 29.46 -9.23
N HIS A 3 -29.35 30.40 -8.38
CA HIS A 3 -28.81 30.56 -7.01
C HIS A 3 -28.99 29.32 -6.12
N ARG A 4 -30.05 28.52 -6.33
CA ARG A 4 -30.31 27.30 -5.55
C ARG A 4 -29.41 26.14 -5.99
N LEU A 5 -29.12 26.06 -7.30
CA LEU A 5 -28.21 25.08 -7.87
C LEU A 5 -26.75 25.34 -7.45
N VAL A 6 -26.30 26.59 -7.54
CA VAL A 6 -24.96 27.03 -7.09
C VAL A 6 -24.77 26.73 -5.60
N ARG A 7 -25.79 26.98 -4.78
CA ARG A 7 -25.77 26.69 -3.32
C ARG A 7 -25.86 25.19 -2.99
N MET A 8 -26.24 24.33 -3.95
CA MET A 8 -26.21 22.87 -3.77
C MET A 8 -24.90 22.24 -4.24
N LEU A 9 -24.26 22.80 -5.27
CA LEU A 9 -23.04 22.24 -5.86
C LEU A 9 -21.74 22.76 -5.25
N TRP A 10 -21.75 23.89 -4.54
CA TRP A 10 -20.51 24.48 -4.01
C TRP A 10 -19.74 23.54 -3.07
N PHE A 11 -20.43 22.87 -2.13
CA PHE A 11 -19.74 22.04 -1.14
C PHE A 11 -19.13 20.77 -1.74
N PRO A 12 -19.83 20.00 -2.62
CA PRO A 12 -19.19 18.90 -3.34
C PRO A 12 -17.92 19.34 -4.09
N ILE A 13 -17.96 20.47 -4.80
CA ILE A 13 -16.78 21.02 -5.50
C ILE A 13 -15.68 21.41 -4.50
N PHE A 14 -16.04 22.02 -3.38
CA PHE A 14 -15.09 22.40 -2.34
C PHE A 14 -14.44 21.18 -1.66
N LEU A 15 -15.24 20.14 -1.36
CA LEU A 15 -14.75 18.87 -0.83
C LEU A 15 -13.77 18.22 -1.82
N LEU A 16 -14.10 18.24 -3.12
CA LEU A 16 -13.22 17.75 -4.18
C LEU A 16 -11.91 18.56 -4.25
N LEU A 17 -11.95 19.88 -4.08
CA LEU A 17 -10.74 20.71 -4.01
C LEU A 17 -9.82 20.27 -2.87
N ILE A 18 -10.35 20.09 -1.65
CA ILE A 18 -9.55 19.61 -0.51
C ILE A 18 -8.97 18.20 -0.79
N HIS A 19 -9.76 17.34 -1.41
CA HIS A 19 -9.33 15.99 -1.82
C HIS A 19 -8.16 16.05 -2.80
N ILE A 20 -8.27 16.86 -3.86
CA ILE A 20 -7.23 17.07 -4.86
C ILE A 20 -5.96 17.62 -4.20
N LEU A 21 -6.08 18.64 -3.35
CA LEU A 21 -4.92 19.22 -2.66
C LEU A 21 -4.19 18.19 -1.78
N THR A 22 -4.91 17.21 -1.23
CA THR A 22 -4.32 16.22 -0.32
C THR A 22 -3.60 15.09 -1.07
N TRP A 23 -4.08 14.63 -2.23
CA TRP A 23 -3.50 13.46 -2.92
C TRP A 23 -2.97 13.70 -4.34
N ALA A 24 -3.46 14.70 -5.09
CA ALA A 24 -3.21 14.79 -6.54
C ALA A 24 -1.74 14.94 -6.94
N VAL A 25 -0.89 15.46 -6.04
CA VAL A 25 0.55 15.59 -6.29
C VAL A 25 1.25 14.21 -6.36
N GLN A 26 0.80 13.25 -5.54
CA GLN A 26 1.52 12.00 -5.34
C GLN A 26 0.93 10.82 -6.12
N VAL A 27 -0.34 10.87 -6.53
CA VAL A 27 -1.04 9.73 -7.16
C VAL A 27 -0.40 9.18 -8.43
N ARG A 28 0.36 9.99 -9.18
CA ARG A 28 1.10 9.54 -10.37
C ARG A 28 2.36 8.75 -10.06
N HIS A 29 2.85 8.84 -8.82
CA HIS A 29 4.11 8.25 -8.39
C HIS A 29 3.90 7.02 -7.49
N TYR A 30 2.66 6.51 -7.44
CA TYR A 30 2.37 5.24 -6.80
C TYR A 30 2.42 4.10 -7.82
N GLY A 31 2.87 2.93 -7.36
CA GLY A 31 2.58 1.68 -8.05
C GLY A 31 1.76 0.74 -7.19
N PHE A 32 2.14 -0.52 -7.21
CA PHE A 32 1.46 -1.60 -6.51
C PHE A 32 2.24 -2.00 -5.26
N TYR A 33 1.51 -2.44 -4.23
CA TYR A 33 2.09 -2.83 -2.95
C TYR A 33 1.31 -4.00 -2.38
N LEU A 34 2.02 -4.90 -1.69
CA LEU A 34 1.44 -6.03 -0.98
C LEU A 34 0.44 -6.81 -1.86
N ASP A 35 -0.81 -6.96 -1.41
CA ASP A 35 -1.84 -7.74 -2.07
C ASP A 35 -2.38 -7.10 -3.36
N ASP A 36 -1.97 -5.86 -3.70
CA ASP A 36 -2.20 -5.32 -5.05
C ASP A 36 -1.45 -6.19 -6.08
N TRP A 37 -0.21 -6.62 -5.78
CA TRP A 37 0.56 -7.52 -6.64
C TRP A 37 -0.11 -8.88 -6.81
N VAL A 38 -0.71 -9.41 -5.75
CA VAL A 38 -1.44 -10.69 -5.82
C VAL A 38 -2.70 -10.56 -6.67
N SER A 39 -3.48 -9.49 -6.47
CA SER A 39 -4.69 -9.24 -7.24
C SER A 39 -4.39 -8.99 -8.72
N LEU A 40 -3.29 -8.27 -8.99
CA LEU A 40 -2.76 -8.05 -10.34
C LEU A 40 -2.36 -9.37 -10.98
N SER A 41 -1.51 -10.16 -10.31
CA SER A 41 -1.02 -11.43 -10.88
C SER A 41 -2.15 -12.43 -11.11
N ALA A 42 -3.11 -12.49 -10.19
CA ALA A 42 -4.30 -13.31 -10.33
C ALA A 42 -5.04 -13.03 -11.65
N TYR A 43 -5.18 -11.75 -12.01
CA TYR A 43 -5.87 -11.35 -13.22
C TYR A 43 -4.99 -11.39 -14.48
N ASP A 44 -3.74 -10.94 -14.41
CA ASP A 44 -2.85 -10.85 -15.56
C ASP A 44 -2.41 -12.25 -16.04
N GLN A 45 -2.05 -13.14 -15.10
CA GLN A 45 -1.62 -14.50 -15.38
C GLN A 45 -2.81 -15.47 -15.54
N GLY A 46 -3.86 -15.31 -14.73
CA GLY A 46 -4.97 -16.28 -14.62
C GLY A 46 -6.33 -15.79 -15.12
N GLY A 47 -6.44 -14.53 -15.55
CA GLY A 47 -7.72 -13.93 -15.95
C GLY A 47 -8.73 -13.83 -14.80
N PHE A 48 -10.02 -13.78 -15.15
CA PHE A 48 -11.09 -13.73 -14.15
C PHE A 48 -11.15 -15.00 -13.28
N GLU A 49 -10.74 -16.14 -13.82
CA GLU A 49 -10.67 -17.41 -13.08
C GLU A 49 -9.59 -17.36 -12.00
N GLY A 50 -8.41 -16.80 -12.29
CA GLY A 50 -7.38 -16.55 -11.28
C GLY A 50 -7.86 -15.64 -10.14
N LEU A 51 -8.62 -14.58 -10.44
CA LEU A 51 -9.28 -13.76 -9.42
C LEU A 51 -10.33 -14.52 -8.61
N MET A 52 -11.10 -15.40 -9.24
CA MET A 52 -12.06 -16.26 -8.56
C MET A 52 -11.34 -17.18 -7.57
N HIS A 53 -10.29 -17.87 -8.01
CA HIS A 53 -9.48 -18.73 -7.16
C HIS A 53 -8.86 -17.96 -6.00
N TYR A 54 -8.29 -16.78 -6.27
CA TYR A 54 -7.77 -15.92 -5.22
C TYR A 54 -8.85 -15.53 -4.20
N SER A 55 -10.03 -15.14 -4.67
CA SER A 55 -11.13 -14.76 -3.79
C SER A 55 -11.61 -15.92 -2.91
N ILE A 56 -11.60 -17.15 -3.41
CA ILE A 56 -11.97 -18.33 -2.64
C ILE A 56 -10.89 -18.61 -1.58
N ILE A 57 -9.62 -18.72 -1.99
CA ILE A 57 -8.50 -19.05 -1.10
C ILE A 57 -8.28 -17.98 -0.02
N ASP A 58 -8.49 -16.70 -0.33
CA ASP A 58 -8.38 -15.59 0.63
C ASP A 58 -9.61 -15.47 1.56
N SER A 59 -10.48 -16.49 1.57
CA SER A 59 -11.72 -16.56 2.35
C SER A 59 -12.64 -15.37 2.04
N ARG A 60 -12.90 -15.11 0.74
CA ARG A 60 -13.79 -14.05 0.24
C ARG A 60 -14.57 -14.44 -1.04
N PRO A 61 -15.36 -15.53 -1.06
CA PRO A 61 -16.11 -16.03 -2.22
C PRO A 61 -17.34 -15.16 -2.61
N GLY A 62 -17.40 -13.91 -2.13
CA GLY A 62 -18.49 -12.98 -2.39
C GLY A 62 -18.29 -12.12 -3.64
N LEU A 63 -18.58 -10.83 -3.53
CA LEU A 63 -18.48 -9.88 -4.65
C LEU A 63 -17.04 -9.41 -4.95
N MET A 64 -16.05 -9.81 -4.16
CA MET A 64 -14.65 -9.36 -4.33
C MET A 64 -14.14 -9.57 -5.76
N MET A 65 -14.26 -10.78 -6.30
CA MET A 65 -13.82 -11.12 -7.67
C MET A 65 -14.50 -10.25 -8.74
N TRP A 66 -15.79 -9.95 -8.58
CA TRP A 66 -16.54 -9.11 -9.52
C TRP A 66 -16.15 -7.64 -9.43
N VAL A 67 -15.91 -7.12 -8.22
CA VAL A 67 -15.52 -5.73 -8.00
C VAL A 67 -14.11 -5.48 -8.53
N ILE A 68 -13.16 -6.35 -8.21
CA ILE A 68 -11.78 -6.25 -8.69
C ILE A 68 -11.74 -6.51 -10.21
N GLY A 69 -12.41 -7.56 -10.69
CA GLY A 69 -12.47 -7.91 -12.10
C GLY A 69 -13.10 -6.81 -12.97
N LEU A 70 -14.12 -6.10 -12.47
CA LEU A 70 -14.66 -4.92 -13.14
C LEU A 70 -13.62 -3.79 -13.22
N GLY A 71 -12.86 -3.57 -12.15
CA GLY A 71 -11.77 -2.58 -12.14
C GLY A 71 -10.73 -2.88 -13.22
N PHE A 72 -10.26 -4.13 -13.32
CA PHE A 72 -9.34 -4.53 -14.38
C PHE A 72 -9.95 -4.42 -15.78
N LYS A 73 -11.24 -4.74 -15.95
CA LYS A 73 -11.91 -4.58 -17.24
C LYS A 73 -12.00 -3.11 -17.69
N LEU A 74 -12.14 -2.17 -16.76
CA LEU A 74 -12.26 -0.75 -17.05
C LEU A 74 -10.91 -0.06 -17.24
N PHE A 75 -9.91 -0.43 -16.44
CA PHE A 75 -8.65 0.30 -16.33
C PHE A 75 -7.41 -0.50 -16.72
N GLY A 76 -7.56 -1.81 -16.96
CA GLY A 76 -6.44 -2.73 -17.14
C GLY A 76 -5.49 -2.67 -15.94
N ASN A 77 -4.20 -2.63 -16.23
CA ASN A 77 -3.14 -2.59 -15.24
C ASN A 77 -2.61 -1.16 -15.02
N ASP A 78 -3.34 -0.12 -15.44
CA ASP A 78 -2.89 1.26 -15.31
C ASP A 78 -2.94 1.74 -13.85
N ARG A 79 -1.75 1.97 -13.28
CA ARG A 79 -1.56 2.43 -11.90
C ARG A 79 -2.34 3.70 -11.57
N LEU A 80 -2.33 4.70 -12.44
CA LEU A 80 -2.96 5.99 -12.16
C LEU A 80 -4.49 5.84 -12.10
N TRP A 81 -5.08 5.10 -13.03
CA TRP A 81 -6.54 4.91 -13.05
C TRP A 81 -7.05 4.16 -11.82
N TRP A 82 -6.32 3.14 -11.35
CA TRP A 82 -6.66 2.46 -10.09
C TRP A 82 -6.62 3.40 -8.88
N GLN A 83 -5.62 4.27 -8.78
CA GLN A 83 -5.53 5.27 -7.71
C GLN A 83 -6.70 6.27 -7.77
N LEU A 84 -7.00 6.79 -8.97
CA LEU A 84 -8.11 7.72 -9.18
C LEU A 84 -9.46 7.07 -8.86
N TRP A 85 -9.64 5.79 -9.18
CA TRP A 85 -10.84 5.03 -8.88
C TRP A 85 -11.04 4.84 -7.37
N SER A 86 -10.00 4.42 -6.65
CA SER A 86 -10.04 4.27 -5.19
C SER A 86 -10.32 5.62 -4.50
N LEU A 87 -9.66 6.70 -4.93
CA LEU A 87 -9.89 8.06 -4.42
C LEU A 87 -11.29 8.59 -4.75
N PHE A 88 -11.82 8.26 -5.92
CA PHE A 88 -13.20 8.60 -6.28
C PHE A 88 -14.18 8.03 -5.25
N TRP A 89 -14.04 6.76 -4.86
CA TRP A 89 -14.92 6.15 -3.84
C TRP A 89 -14.71 6.73 -2.45
N ARG A 90 -13.48 7.08 -2.08
CA ARG A 90 -13.20 7.83 -0.84
C ARG A 90 -13.89 9.20 -0.82
N TYR A 91 -13.87 9.92 -1.94
CA TYR A 91 -14.63 11.16 -2.10
C TYR A 91 -16.14 10.92 -2.03
N GLN A 92 -16.66 9.85 -2.65
CA GLN A 92 -18.07 9.47 -2.56
C GLN A 92 -18.51 9.17 -1.13
N ALA A 93 -17.66 8.55 -0.30
CA ALA A 93 -17.95 8.34 1.12
C ALA A 93 -18.09 9.67 1.88
N GLY A 94 -17.22 10.65 1.60
CA GLY A 94 -17.34 12.02 2.14
C GLY A 94 -18.64 12.70 1.71
N LEU A 95 -18.99 12.60 0.42
CA LEU A 95 -20.22 13.17 -0.12
C LEU A 95 -21.47 12.54 0.51
N ALA A 96 -21.49 11.20 0.65
CA ALA A 96 -22.58 10.46 1.29
C ALA A 96 -22.72 10.83 2.77
N ALA A 97 -21.61 10.96 3.50
CA ALA A 97 -21.61 11.42 4.89
C ALA A 97 -22.22 12.82 5.03
N TRP A 98 -21.80 13.77 4.18
CA TRP A 98 -22.37 15.12 4.16
C TRP A 98 -23.88 15.09 3.89
N LEU A 99 -24.32 14.34 2.87
CA LEU A 99 -25.74 14.21 2.51
C LEU A 99 -26.57 13.60 3.65
N LEU A 100 -26.04 12.58 4.33
CA LEU A 100 -26.67 11.94 5.49
C LEU A 100 -26.85 12.94 6.65
N ILE A 101 -25.75 13.56 7.09
CA ILE A 101 -25.76 14.48 8.24
C ILE A 101 -26.67 15.69 7.94
N LYS A 102 -26.52 16.30 6.76
CA LYS A 102 -27.35 17.42 6.31
C LYS A 102 -28.83 17.07 6.25
N SER A 103 -29.16 15.84 5.87
CA SER A 103 -30.55 15.39 5.82
C SER A 103 -31.11 15.26 7.22
N LEU A 104 -30.35 14.73 8.19
CA LEU A 104 -30.82 14.57 9.57
C LEU A 104 -30.92 15.89 10.33
N TRP A 105 -29.90 16.75 10.23
CA TRP A 105 -29.78 18.03 10.94
C TRP A 105 -29.57 19.22 9.99
N PRO A 106 -30.64 19.77 9.38
CA PRO A 106 -30.54 20.81 8.36
C PRO A 106 -29.94 22.14 8.86
N ARG A 107 -29.97 22.41 10.17
CA ARG A 107 -29.40 23.63 10.77
C ARG A 107 -27.89 23.54 10.98
N LYS A 108 -27.33 22.33 11.09
CA LYS A 108 -25.93 22.08 11.45
C LYS A 108 -25.05 21.83 10.23
N GLN A 109 -25.10 22.74 9.25
CA GLN A 109 -24.37 22.58 7.97
C GLN A 109 -22.84 22.51 8.18
N ASN A 110 -22.28 23.36 9.05
CA ASN A 110 -20.83 23.36 9.29
C ASN A 110 -20.35 22.03 9.88
N VAL A 111 -21.14 21.42 10.76
CA VAL A 111 -20.81 20.11 11.34
C VAL A 111 -20.82 19.03 10.25
N ALA A 112 -21.83 19.02 9.38
CA ALA A 112 -21.88 18.11 8.22
C ALA A 112 -20.65 18.28 7.30
N GLU A 113 -20.25 19.52 7.03
CA GLU A 113 -19.18 19.87 6.10
C GLU A 113 -17.80 19.47 6.67
N PHE A 114 -17.49 19.83 7.92
CA PHE A 114 -16.24 19.43 8.55
C PHE A 114 -16.17 17.92 8.83
N SER A 115 -17.28 17.27 9.15
CA SER A 115 -17.30 15.81 9.37
C SER A 115 -17.01 15.06 8.06
N ALA A 116 -17.55 15.53 6.94
CA ALA A 116 -17.27 14.96 5.62
C ALA A 116 -15.82 15.19 5.18
N ILE A 117 -15.28 16.40 5.41
CA ILE A 117 -13.87 16.70 5.14
C ILE A 117 -12.98 15.77 5.98
N LEU A 118 -13.17 15.74 7.30
CA LEU A 118 -12.34 14.93 8.20
C LEU A 118 -12.45 13.43 7.94
N LEU A 119 -13.64 12.88 7.65
CA LEU A 119 -13.77 11.48 7.24
C LEU A 119 -12.88 11.18 6.04
N MET A 120 -12.90 12.08 5.07
CA MET A 120 -12.16 11.92 3.83
C MET A 120 -10.65 11.98 4.09
N ILE A 121 -10.14 12.92 4.87
CA ILE A 121 -8.69 13.11 5.10
C ILE A 121 -8.17 12.47 6.39
N PHE A 122 -8.96 11.64 7.07
CA PHE A 122 -8.67 11.16 8.43
C PHE A 122 -7.25 10.57 8.57
N PRO A 123 -6.43 10.99 9.56
CA PRO A 123 -4.99 10.70 9.56
C PRO A 123 -4.62 9.41 10.29
N PHE A 124 -5.37 8.35 10.02
CA PHE A 124 -5.10 7.02 10.56
C PHE A 124 -4.84 6.01 9.46
N PHE A 125 -5.66 6.03 8.40
CA PHE A 125 -5.53 5.11 7.28
C PHE A 125 -4.33 5.48 6.41
N LYS A 126 -3.34 4.58 6.38
CA LYS A 126 -2.09 4.73 5.65
C LYS A 126 -2.14 4.09 4.27
N HIS A 127 -3.07 3.18 4.02
CA HIS A 127 -3.02 2.33 2.83
C HIS A 127 -3.77 2.87 1.62
N GLN A 128 -3.84 4.20 1.46
CA GLN A 128 -4.51 4.79 0.28
C GLN A 128 -3.82 4.40 -1.04
N ALA A 129 -2.50 4.19 -1.01
CA ALA A 129 -1.72 3.79 -2.17
C ALA A 129 -1.96 2.32 -2.58
N LEU A 130 -2.54 1.48 -1.71
CA LEU A 130 -2.93 0.10 -2.04
C LEU A 130 -4.30 0.14 -2.75
N SER A 131 -4.26 0.53 -4.01
CA SER A 131 -5.44 0.97 -4.74
C SER A 131 -6.33 -0.14 -5.23
N ILE A 132 -5.80 -1.35 -5.48
CA ILE A 132 -6.62 -2.49 -5.92
C ILE A 132 -7.33 -3.08 -4.72
N VAL A 133 -6.57 -3.41 -3.66
CA VAL A 133 -7.08 -4.11 -2.48
C VAL A 133 -8.04 -3.23 -1.70
N TYR A 134 -7.70 -1.96 -1.42
CA TYR A 134 -8.58 -1.10 -0.61
C TYR A 134 -9.69 -0.39 -1.38
N ASN A 135 -9.74 -0.52 -2.71
CA ASN A 135 -10.84 -0.01 -3.50
C ASN A 135 -12.18 -0.62 -3.02
N MET A 136 -12.23 -1.92 -2.73
CA MET A 136 -13.48 -2.54 -2.26
C MET A 136 -13.95 -1.97 -0.92
N GLN A 137 -13.05 -1.62 0.01
CA GLN A 137 -13.41 -1.03 1.31
C GLN A 137 -13.92 0.40 1.13
N TRP A 138 -13.34 1.19 0.23
CA TRP A 138 -13.86 2.54 -0.05
C TRP A 138 -15.21 2.51 -0.77
N ILE A 139 -15.41 1.57 -1.71
CA ILE A 139 -16.72 1.32 -2.32
C ILE A 139 -17.74 0.99 -1.23
N GLN A 140 -17.46 0.01 -0.37
CA GLN A 140 -18.36 -0.37 0.72
C GLN A 140 -18.71 0.81 1.62
N TYR A 141 -17.72 1.64 1.97
CA TYR A 141 -17.96 2.80 2.84
C TYR A 141 -18.91 3.82 2.21
N ALA A 142 -18.73 4.11 0.91
CA ALA A 142 -19.63 4.98 0.19
C ALA A 142 -21.05 4.37 0.10
N LEU A 143 -21.15 3.09 -0.24
CA LEU A 143 -22.42 2.38 -0.40
C LEU A 143 -23.23 2.35 0.90
N ILE A 144 -22.61 2.03 2.04
CA ILE A 144 -23.32 1.98 3.34
C ILE A 144 -23.80 3.37 3.77
N LEU A 145 -23.01 4.42 3.57
CA LEU A 145 -23.41 5.80 3.89
C LEU A 145 -24.51 6.31 2.96
N TYR A 146 -24.47 5.99 1.67
CA TYR A 146 -25.57 6.27 0.75
C TYR A 146 -26.82 5.48 1.12
N SER A 147 -26.70 4.22 1.51
CA SER A 147 -27.81 3.41 2.00
C SER A 147 -28.47 4.05 3.24
N PHE A 148 -27.70 4.55 4.19
CA PHE A 148 -28.23 5.29 5.34
C PHE A 148 -28.94 6.57 4.92
N TRP A 149 -28.34 7.36 4.02
CA TRP A 149 -28.97 8.58 3.51
C TRP A 149 -30.30 8.30 2.80
N LEU A 150 -30.35 7.28 1.95
CA LEU A 150 -31.56 6.84 1.25
C LEU A 150 -32.62 6.34 2.23
N THR A 151 -32.25 5.63 3.29
CA THR A 151 -33.19 5.23 4.36
C THR A 151 -33.86 6.45 5.00
N VAL A 152 -33.08 7.47 5.36
CA VAL A 152 -33.62 8.72 5.90
C VAL A 152 -34.54 9.42 4.88
N LYS A 153 -34.16 9.44 3.60
CA LYS A 153 -34.99 10.01 2.52
C LYS A 153 -36.30 9.26 2.30
N ALA A 154 -36.28 7.94 2.31
CA ALA A 154 -37.46 7.12 2.15
C ALA A 154 -38.46 7.33 3.30
N ILE A 155 -37.97 7.46 4.53
CA ILE A 155 -38.81 7.69 5.72
C ILE A 155 -39.51 9.06 5.65
N ARG A 156 -38.80 10.08 5.17
CA ARG A 156 -39.31 11.46 5.07
C ARG A 156 -40.06 11.76 3.78
N SER A 157 -40.29 10.75 2.91
CA SER A 157 -41.03 10.92 1.67
C SER A 157 -42.51 10.61 1.86
N ASP A 158 -43.37 11.59 1.56
CA ASP A 158 -44.83 11.41 1.56
C ASP A 158 -45.33 10.62 0.34
N ASN A 159 -44.56 10.61 -0.75
CA ASN A 159 -44.90 9.87 -1.96
C ASN A 159 -44.52 8.38 -1.81
N LYS A 160 -45.53 7.50 -1.84
CA LYS A 160 -45.39 6.04 -1.70
C LYS A 160 -44.49 5.42 -2.78
N LYS A 161 -44.56 5.87 -4.04
CA LYS A 161 -43.75 5.33 -5.13
C LYS A 161 -42.27 5.67 -4.95
N ILE A 162 -41.99 6.94 -4.66
CA ILE A 162 -40.63 7.41 -4.37
C ILE A 162 -40.07 6.69 -3.16
N LYS A 163 -40.89 6.55 -2.09
CA LYS A 163 -40.50 5.81 -0.91
C LYS A 163 -40.10 4.37 -1.23
N LEU A 164 -40.93 3.63 -1.99
CA LEU A 164 -40.63 2.24 -2.34
C LEU A 164 -39.34 2.12 -3.17
N LEU A 165 -39.17 2.99 -4.18
CA LEU A 165 -37.97 3.00 -5.02
C LEU A 165 -36.70 3.30 -4.22
N VAL A 166 -36.75 4.34 -3.37
CA VAL A 166 -35.61 4.75 -2.53
C VAL A 166 -35.29 3.69 -1.48
N SER A 167 -36.30 3.07 -0.87
CA SER A 167 -36.11 1.94 0.06
C SER A 167 -35.50 0.72 -0.65
N GLY A 168 -35.95 0.39 -1.86
CA GLY A 168 -35.39 -0.70 -2.65
C GLY A 168 -33.92 -0.45 -3.02
N PHE A 169 -33.60 0.77 -3.47
CA PHE A 169 -32.22 1.14 -3.78
C PHE A 169 -31.33 1.16 -2.53
N SER A 170 -31.83 1.66 -1.40
CA SER A 170 -31.14 1.61 -0.11
C SER A 170 -30.79 0.17 0.30
N LEU A 171 -31.74 -0.76 0.14
CA LEU A 171 -31.53 -2.19 0.43
C LEU A 171 -30.52 -2.82 -0.52
N LEU A 172 -30.56 -2.47 -1.81
CA LEU A 172 -29.57 -2.92 -2.79
C LEU A 172 -28.15 -2.47 -2.41
N LEU A 173 -27.95 -1.19 -2.05
CA LEU A 173 -26.62 -0.71 -1.65
C LEU A 173 -26.12 -1.38 -0.35
N SER A 174 -27.03 -1.65 0.60
CA SER A 174 -26.74 -2.43 1.81
C SER A 174 -26.35 -3.88 1.48
N GLY A 175 -26.99 -4.50 0.48
CA GLY A 175 -26.62 -5.84 0.02
C GLY A 175 -25.26 -5.85 -0.64
N LEU A 176 -25.03 -4.95 -1.60
CA LEU A 176 -23.77 -4.85 -2.32
C LEU A 176 -22.58 -4.63 -1.37
N GLN A 177 -22.72 -3.79 -0.34
CA GLN A 177 -21.62 -3.58 0.61
C GLN A 177 -21.36 -4.82 1.48
N LEU A 178 -22.39 -5.46 2.03
CA LEU A 178 -22.23 -6.65 2.88
C LEU A 178 -21.55 -7.80 2.13
N PHE A 179 -22.00 -8.09 0.92
CA PHE A 179 -21.46 -9.20 0.13
C PHE A 179 -20.07 -8.94 -0.46
N MET A 180 -19.49 -7.74 -0.30
CA MET A 180 -18.08 -7.49 -0.63
C MET A 180 -17.15 -8.03 0.45
N THR A 181 -17.25 -7.52 1.69
CA THR A 181 -16.47 -7.99 2.86
C THR A 181 -17.20 -7.65 4.18
N GLU A 182 -16.79 -8.28 5.28
CA GLU A 182 -17.33 -8.04 6.63
C GLU A 182 -16.91 -6.72 7.31
N TYR A 183 -16.08 -5.88 6.67
CA TYR A 183 -15.46 -4.70 7.29
C TYR A 183 -16.46 -3.74 7.94
N TYR A 184 -17.62 -3.50 7.31
CA TYR A 184 -18.62 -2.55 7.79
C TYR A 184 -19.89 -3.23 8.34
N LEU A 185 -19.82 -4.54 8.59
CA LEU A 185 -20.94 -5.39 8.98
C LEU A 185 -21.78 -4.79 10.12
N THR A 186 -21.10 -4.42 11.21
CA THR A 186 -21.72 -3.95 12.45
C THR A 186 -22.29 -2.53 12.34
N LEU A 187 -21.83 -1.73 11.36
CA LEU A 187 -22.39 -0.41 11.13
C LEU A 187 -23.84 -0.47 10.65
N GLU A 188 -24.32 -1.58 10.07
CA GLU A 188 -25.75 -1.71 9.71
C GLU A 188 -26.68 -1.49 10.92
N LEU A 189 -26.21 -1.78 12.14
CA LEU A 189 -26.95 -1.51 13.38
C LEU A 189 -27.16 -0.01 13.63
N LEU A 190 -26.30 0.86 13.07
CA LEU A 190 -26.46 2.32 13.13
C LEU A 190 -27.75 2.79 12.46
N ARG A 191 -28.32 1.99 11.55
CA ARG A 191 -29.59 2.29 10.90
C ARG A 191 -30.73 2.47 11.91
N ILE A 192 -30.72 1.73 13.02
CA ILE A 192 -31.77 1.80 14.06
C ILE A 192 -31.87 3.23 14.66
N PRO A 193 -30.81 3.81 15.23
CA PRO A 193 -30.88 5.19 15.74
C PRO A 193 -31.04 6.24 14.64
N LEU A 194 -30.58 6.01 13.40
CA LEU A 194 -30.84 6.92 12.28
C LEU A 194 -32.34 6.95 11.91
N ILE A 195 -33.01 5.80 11.89
CA ILE A 195 -34.47 5.71 11.69
C ILE A 195 -35.20 6.41 12.85
N TRP A 196 -34.73 6.24 14.09
CA TRP A 196 -35.30 6.92 15.26
C TRP A 196 -35.32 8.44 15.11
N LEU A 197 -34.21 9.03 14.64
CA LEU A 197 -34.08 10.47 14.38
C LEU A 197 -34.88 10.91 13.15
N ALA A 198 -34.92 10.09 12.10
CA ALA A 198 -35.71 10.38 10.91
C ALA A 198 -37.22 10.48 11.18
N LEU A 199 -37.71 9.82 12.24
CA LEU A 199 -39.10 9.80 12.70
C LEU A 199 -39.42 10.84 13.80
N GLU A 200 -38.47 11.68 14.21
CA GLU A 200 -38.70 12.67 15.27
C GLU A 200 -39.80 13.67 14.88
N GLY A 201 -40.72 13.97 15.80
CA GLY A 201 -41.90 14.82 15.57
C GLY A 201 -43.16 14.11 15.05
N ASN A 202 -43.07 12.85 14.60
CA ASN A 202 -44.20 12.14 13.96
C ASN A 202 -45.07 11.27 14.89
N PHE A 203 -44.68 11.09 16.16
CA PHE A 203 -45.38 10.22 17.10
C PHE A 203 -45.43 10.81 18.50
N SER A 204 -46.62 10.82 19.11
CA SER A 204 -46.84 11.17 20.52
C SER A 204 -46.60 9.99 21.48
N MET A 205 -46.73 8.74 21.00
CA MET A 205 -46.61 7.52 21.81
C MET A 205 -45.34 6.72 21.47
N PRO A 206 -44.45 6.42 22.44
CA PRO A 206 -43.18 5.72 22.21
C PRO A 206 -43.33 4.32 21.59
N GLN A 207 -44.35 3.55 21.96
CA GLN A 207 -44.59 2.19 21.44
C GLN A 207 -44.85 2.19 19.92
N LYS A 208 -45.64 3.15 19.42
CA LYS A 208 -45.92 3.29 17.98
C LYS A 208 -44.65 3.64 17.20
N LYS A 209 -43.75 4.42 17.82
CA LYS A 209 -42.44 4.77 17.25
C LYS A 209 -41.53 3.53 17.13
N TRP A 210 -41.39 2.72 18.18
CA TRP A 210 -40.60 1.49 18.14
C TRP A 210 -41.10 0.47 17.11
N ARG A 211 -42.43 0.25 17.04
CA ARG A 211 -43.03 -0.62 16.02
C ARG A 211 -42.72 -0.14 14.60
N ARG A 212 -42.71 1.19 14.39
CA ARG A 212 -42.34 1.80 13.11
C ARG A 212 -40.87 1.59 12.78
N ILE A 213 -39.97 1.75 13.75
CA ILE A 213 -38.53 1.53 13.60
C ILE A 213 -38.28 0.08 13.19
N PHE A 214 -38.83 -0.87 13.93
CA PHE A 214 -38.66 -2.30 13.64
C PHE A 214 -39.13 -2.64 12.23
N ARG A 215 -40.30 -2.14 11.81
CA ARG A 215 -40.83 -2.38 10.45
C ARG A 215 -39.93 -1.80 9.35
N GLU A 216 -39.37 -0.61 9.54
CA GLU A 216 -38.48 0.00 8.55
C GLU A 216 -37.08 -0.65 8.54
N TYR A 217 -36.62 -1.17 9.69
CA TYR A 217 -35.34 -1.88 9.80
C TYR A 217 -35.42 -3.34 9.34
N LEU A 218 -36.56 -4.01 9.47
CA LEU A 218 -36.73 -5.45 9.23
C LEU A 218 -36.10 -5.94 7.91
N PRO A 219 -36.28 -5.29 6.74
CA PRO A 219 -35.65 -5.75 5.50
C PRO A 219 -34.12 -5.76 5.57
N TYR A 220 -33.53 -4.76 6.21
CA TYR A 220 -32.08 -4.66 6.40
C TYR A 220 -31.58 -5.65 7.47
N GLY A 221 -32.35 -5.84 8.54
CA GLY A 221 -32.04 -6.82 9.58
C GLY A 221 -32.07 -8.25 9.04
N LEU A 222 -33.02 -8.58 8.16
CA LEU A 222 -33.06 -9.88 7.47
C LEU A 222 -31.85 -10.06 6.56
N LEU A 223 -31.51 -9.04 5.76
CA LEU A 223 -30.34 -9.06 4.89
C LEU A 223 -29.03 -9.25 5.69
N LEU A 224 -28.88 -8.51 6.80
CA LEU A 224 -27.75 -8.63 7.73
C LEU A 224 -27.68 -10.04 8.31
N ALA A 225 -28.81 -10.59 8.77
CA ALA A 225 -28.87 -11.95 9.31
C ALA A 225 -28.49 -13.00 8.24
N THR A 226 -28.98 -12.86 7.02
CA THR A 226 -28.60 -13.73 5.90
C THR A 226 -27.09 -13.69 5.66
N PHE A 227 -26.49 -12.50 5.62
CA PHE A 227 -25.04 -12.38 5.44
C PHE A 227 -24.27 -13.02 6.60
N VAL A 228 -24.67 -12.77 7.86
CA VAL A 228 -24.01 -13.37 9.04
C VAL A 228 -24.04 -14.90 8.99
N VAL A 229 -25.20 -15.49 8.64
CA VAL A 229 -25.32 -16.95 8.48
C VAL A 229 -24.41 -17.45 7.36
N MET A 230 -24.41 -16.78 6.21
CA MET A 230 -23.53 -17.17 5.09
C MET A 230 -22.04 -17.08 5.48
N ARG A 231 -21.61 -15.96 6.08
CA ARG A 231 -20.20 -15.66 6.38
C ARG A 231 -19.62 -16.50 7.51
N PHE A 232 -20.39 -16.77 8.56
CA PHE A 232 -19.88 -17.38 9.80
C PHE A 232 -20.41 -18.79 10.07
N VAL A 233 -21.44 -19.26 9.35
CA VAL A 233 -21.98 -20.63 9.50
C VAL A 233 -21.71 -21.48 8.26
N VAL A 234 -22.02 -20.97 7.07
CA VAL A 234 -21.89 -21.75 5.82
C VAL A 234 -20.43 -21.79 5.35
N MET A 235 -19.79 -20.63 5.28
CA MET A 235 -18.48 -20.47 4.66
C MET A 235 -17.32 -21.18 5.38
N PRO A 236 -17.24 -21.23 6.73
CA PRO A 236 -16.19 -22.00 7.40
C PRO A 236 -16.24 -23.52 7.10
N GLY A 237 -17.37 -24.04 6.63
CA GLY A 237 -17.49 -25.43 6.16
C GLY A 237 -17.02 -25.63 4.71
N MET A 238 -16.67 -24.56 3.99
CA MET A 238 -16.27 -24.59 2.58
C MET A 238 -14.80 -24.23 2.37
N VAL A 239 -14.27 -23.27 3.14
CA VAL A 239 -12.91 -22.75 3.01
C VAL A 239 -12.36 -22.45 4.41
N GLU A 240 -11.06 -22.69 4.62
CA GLU A 240 -10.35 -22.19 5.79
C GLU A 240 -10.48 -20.66 5.87
N ASP A 241 -10.86 -20.16 7.05
CA ASP A 241 -11.12 -18.74 7.28
C ASP A 241 -10.12 -18.13 8.25
N ARG A 242 -9.25 -17.26 7.72
CA ARG A 242 -8.27 -16.53 8.53
C ARG A 242 -8.90 -15.55 9.54
N ASN A 243 -10.19 -15.21 9.37
CA ASN A 243 -10.94 -14.31 10.24
C ASN A 243 -11.91 -15.10 11.14
N SER A 244 -11.59 -16.35 11.48
CA SER A 244 -12.42 -17.18 12.35
C SER A 244 -12.50 -16.62 13.78
N LEU A 245 -13.59 -16.95 14.48
CA LEU A 245 -13.84 -16.53 15.86
C LEU A 245 -13.30 -17.54 16.89
N SER A 246 -12.39 -18.44 16.49
CA SER A 246 -11.94 -19.56 17.31
C SER A 246 -11.16 -19.12 18.56
N TRP A 247 -10.46 -17.99 18.49
CA TRP A 247 -9.65 -17.44 19.58
C TRP A 247 -10.43 -17.24 20.90
N MET A 248 -11.74 -17.01 20.83
CA MET A 248 -12.58 -16.83 22.02
C MET A 248 -12.60 -18.10 22.89
N SER A 249 -12.40 -19.28 22.29
CA SER A 249 -12.36 -20.56 22.98
C SER A 249 -11.02 -20.84 23.69
N GLU A 250 -9.98 -20.06 23.40
CA GLU A 250 -8.65 -20.18 24.03
C GLU A 250 -8.62 -19.61 25.47
N TYR A 251 -9.63 -18.83 25.84
CA TYR A 251 -9.73 -18.23 27.18
C TYR A 251 -10.39 -19.20 28.17
N SER A 252 -9.64 -19.57 29.21
CA SER A 252 -10.06 -20.52 30.26
C SER A 252 -11.22 -20.03 31.14
N SER A 253 -11.52 -18.73 31.15
CA SER A 253 -12.57 -18.11 31.95
C SER A 253 -13.19 -16.92 31.22
N VAL A 254 -14.51 -16.77 31.34
CA VAL A 254 -15.27 -15.62 30.80
C VAL A 254 -14.73 -14.30 31.33
N TRP A 255 -14.21 -14.27 32.57
CA TRP A 255 -13.62 -13.06 33.15
C TRP A 255 -12.35 -12.62 32.40
N ASN A 256 -11.48 -13.57 32.02
CA ASN A 256 -10.27 -13.26 31.26
C ASN A 256 -10.61 -12.75 29.86
N LEU A 257 -11.61 -13.36 29.21
CA LEU A 257 -12.13 -12.88 27.92
C LEU A 257 -12.67 -11.45 28.03
N LEU A 258 -13.45 -11.15 29.07
CA LEU A 258 -13.98 -9.79 29.29
C LEU A 258 -12.88 -8.77 29.57
N ILE A 259 -11.85 -9.12 30.33
CA ILE A 259 -10.68 -8.27 30.58
C ILE A 259 -9.94 -8.00 29.26
N HIS A 260 -9.73 -9.03 28.44
CA HIS A 260 -9.09 -8.88 27.13
C HIS A 260 -9.90 -8.00 26.19
N LEU A 261 -11.21 -8.21 26.09
CA LEU A 261 -12.11 -7.37 25.30
C LEU A 261 -12.10 -5.91 25.79
N LEU A 262 -12.02 -5.70 27.11
CA LEU A 262 -11.87 -4.36 27.69
C LEU A 262 -10.51 -3.74 27.33
N GLN A 263 -9.43 -4.51 27.34
CA GLN A 263 -8.10 -4.06 26.93
C GLN A 263 -8.08 -3.68 25.44
N LEU A 264 -8.65 -4.52 24.57
CA LEU A 264 -8.82 -4.20 23.15
C LEU A 264 -9.64 -2.92 22.99
N PHE A 265 -10.77 -2.82 23.69
CA PHE A 265 -11.63 -1.63 23.66
C PHE A 265 -10.88 -0.36 24.05
N ILE A 266 -10.09 -0.39 25.13
CA ILE A 266 -9.24 0.72 25.55
C ILE A 266 -8.19 1.03 24.48
N GLY A 267 -7.62 0.01 23.82
CA GLY A 267 -6.76 0.16 22.66
C GLY A 267 -7.43 0.95 21.54
N TYR A 268 -8.59 0.49 21.06
CA TYR A 268 -9.37 1.19 20.03
C TYR A 268 -9.72 2.63 20.42
N LEU A 269 -10.14 2.86 21.66
CA LEU A 269 -10.50 4.18 22.15
C LEU A 269 -9.28 5.12 22.23
N SER A 270 -8.16 4.64 22.79
CA SER A 270 -6.94 5.43 22.92
C SER A 270 -6.33 5.79 21.56
N GLU A 271 -6.32 4.84 20.62
CA GLU A 271 -5.87 5.00 19.24
C GLU A 271 -6.69 6.03 18.47
N SER A 272 -8.03 5.95 18.57
CA SER A 272 -8.94 6.83 17.85
C SER A 272 -9.01 8.26 18.39
N VAL A 273 -8.88 8.44 19.71
CA VAL A 273 -9.04 9.76 20.36
C VAL A 273 -7.70 10.49 20.54
N PHE A 274 -6.62 9.79 20.86
CA PHE A 274 -5.32 10.40 21.18
C PHE A 274 -4.19 9.94 20.26
N GLY A 275 -4.06 8.63 20.06
CA GLY A 275 -2.93 8.03 19.35
C GLY A 275 -2.77 8.53 17.91
N VAL A 276 -3.88 8.64 17.18
CA VAL A 276 -3.93 9.15 15.81
C VAL A 276 -3.33 10.56 15.69
N TRP A 277 -3.70 11.48 16.59
CA TRP A 277 -3.27 12.87 16.53
C TRP A 277 -1.82 13.04 16.98
N TYR A 278 -1.43 12.33 18.05
CA TYR A 278 -0.06 12.34 18.54
C TYR A 278 0.92 11.88 17.46
N ARG A 279 0.65 10.74 16.82
CA ARG A 279 1.56 10.18 15.81
C ARG A 279 1.54 10.89 14.47
N SER A 280 0.45 11.60 14.17
CA SER A 280 0.42 12.52 13.04
C SER A 280 1.41 13.68 13.20
N LEU A 281 1.80 13.98 14.44
CA LEU A 281 2.71 15.05 14.83
C LEU A 281 3.98 14.51 15.50
N ASP A 282 4.32 13.25 15.28
CA ASP A 282 5.51 12.60 15.86
C ASP A 282 6.78 13.41 15.53
N PRO A 283 7.42 14.07 16.52
CA PRO A 283 8.58 14.92 16.27
C PRO A 283 9.74 14.15 15.64
N GLY A 284 9.90 12.87 15.99
CA GLY A 284 10.97 12.03 15.44
C GLY A 284 10.81 11.73 13.95
N LYS A 285 9.61 11.98 13.40
CA LYS A 285 9.34 11.79 11.97
C LYS A 285 9.31 13.10 11.20
N ILE A 286 9.35 14.27 11.85
CA ILE A 286 9.25 15.57 11.19
C ILE A 286 10.64 16.19 11.05
N ASP A 287 11.07 16.40 9.80
CA ASP A 287 12.37 16.98 9.49
C ASP A 287 12.21 18.08 8.43
N PHE A 288 12.13 19.33 8.88
CA PHE A 288 11.94 20.49 8.00
C PHE A 288 13.18 20.87 7.19
N THR A 289 14.32 20.19 7.37
CA THR A 289 15.44 20.32 6.43
C THR A 289 15.07 19.70 5.07
N ARG A 290 14.23 18.65 5.07
CA ARG A 290 13.77 17.96 3.87
C ARG A 290 12.76 18.81 3.09
N VAL A 291 12.96 18.91 1.78
CA VAL A 291 12.05 19.64 0.86
C VAL A 291 10.64 19.03 0.91
N ASN A 292 10.53 17.70 0.97
CA ASN A 292 9.26 16.98 0.99
C ASN A 292 8.40 17.34 2.21
N ASP A 293 8.99 17.45 3.40
CA ASP A 293 8.30 17.80 4.63
C ASP A 293 7.82 19.27 4.61
N ARG A 294 8.66 20.17 4.08
CA ARG A 294 8.27 21.58 3.86
C ARG A 294 7.12 21.70 2.86
N GLY A 295 7.15 20.93 1.77
CA GLY A 295 6.07 20.89 0.79
C GLY A 295 4.76 20.38 1.38
N ALA A 296 4.81 19.30 2.16
CA ALA A 296 3.65 18.76 2.88
C ALA A 296 3.05 19.79 3.85
N LEU A 297 3.90 20.49 4.62
CA LEU A 297 3.46 21.54 5.53
C LEU A 297 2.85 22.74 4.77
N ALA A 298 3.46 23.18 3.67
CA ALA A 298 2.96 24.29 2.88
C ALA A 298 1.55 24.02 2.33
N ILE A 299 1.29 22.82 1.83
CA ILE A 299 -0.05 22.41 1.36
C ILE A 299 -1.03 22.32 2.53
N ALA A 300 -0.61 21.78 3.68
CA ALA A 300 -1.44 21.71 4.87
C ALA A 300 -1.85 23.11 5.39
N ILE A 301 -0.90 24.06 5.40
CA ILE A 301 -1.16 25.47 5.73
C ILE A 301 -2.09 26.11 4.70
N LEU A 302 -1.90 25.83 3.40
CA LEU A 302 -2.79 26.32 2.35
C LEU A 302 -4.23 25.85 2.58
N VAL A 303 -4.43 24.56 2.85
CA VAL A 303 -5.76 24.00 3.17
C VAL A 303 -6.35 24.67 4.42
N PHE A 304 -5.55 24.86 5.47
CA PHE A 304 -5.96 25.56 6.68
C PHE A 304 -6.45 26.99 6.38
N VAL A 305 -5.67 27.77 5.63
CA VAL A 305 -6.03 29.14 5.24
C VAL A 305 -7.30 29.15 4.38
N ILE A 306 -7.42 28.23 3.42
CA ILE A 306 -8.64 28.09 2.60
C ILE A 306 -9.86 27.82 3.47
N LEU A 307 -9.77 26.87 4.42
CA LEU A 307 -10.86 26.56 5.35
C LEU A 307 -11.24 27.77 6.21
N LEU A 308 -10.25 28.49 6.75
CA LEU A 308 -10.51 29.73 7.48
C LEU A 308 -11.25 30.73 6.60
N LEU A 309 -10.73 31.07 5.42
CA LEU A 309 -11.32 32.09 4.54
C LEU A 309 -12.74 31.75 4.09
N VAL A 310 -13.00 30.50 3.70
CA VAL A 310 -14.32 30.04 3.23
C VAL A 310 -15.35 30.07 4.35
N PHE A 311 -14.99 29.64 5.55
CA PHE A 311 -15.94 29.52 6.66
C PHE A 311 -16.00 30.76 7.56
N TRP A 312 -15.05 31.68 7.49
CA TRP A 312 -15.00 32.87 8.36
C TRP A 312 -16.27 33.70 8.27
N LYS A 313 -16.72 34.01 7.04
CA LYS A 313 -17.93 34.79 6.79
C LYS A 313 -19.18 34.02 7.20
N LYS A 314 -19.22 32.71 6.95
CA LYS A 314 -20.37 31.85 7.28
C LYS A 314 -20.60 31.79 8.79
N VAL A 315 -19.52 31.64 9.55
CA VAL A 315 -19.53 31.53 11.01
C VAL A 315 -19.82 32.87 11.70
N THR A 316 -19.41 34.00 11.12
CA THR A 316 -19.70 35.34 11.67
C THR A 316 -21.12 35.82 11.40
N SER A 317 -21.77 35.31 10.36
CA SER A 317 -23.12 35.72 9.93
C SER A 317 -24.25 34.89 10.53
N ASP A 318 -23.97 33.68 11.02
CA ASP A 318 -24.98 32.77 11.54
C ASP A 318 -25.38 33.19 12.97
N PRO A 319 -26.64 33.52 13.29
CA PRO A 319 -27.06 33.76 14.67
C PRO A 319 -26.78 32.52 15.52
N ASP A 320 -26.31 32.71 16.75
CA ASP A 320 -25.89 31.61 17.64
C ASP A 320 -27.11 30.82 18.15
N ALA A 321 -27.70 29.99 17.30
CA ALA A 321 -28.72 29.02 17.68
C ALA A 321 -28.03 27.69 17.98
N SER A 322 -27.21 27.68 19.02
CA SER A 322 -26.65 26.46 19.60
C SER A 322 -27.77 25.68 20.28
N ASP A 323 -28.56 24.92 19.51
CA ASP A 323 -29.47 23.92 20.08
C ASP A 323 -28.63 22.77 20.65
N SER A 324 -28.49 22.76 21.98
CA SER A 324 -27.72 21.74 22.71
C SER A 324 -28.25 20.33 22.46
N ARG A 325 -29.55 20.20 22.16
CA ARG A 325 -30.17 18.90 21.87
C ARG A 325 -29.70 18.33 20.53
N GLU A 326 -29.62 19.15 19.49
CA GLU A 326 -29.09 18.72 18.18
C GLU A 326 -27.63 18.27 18.33
N ASN A 327 -26.79 19.08 18.99
CA ASN A 327 -25.37 18.75 19.18
C ASN A 327 -25.15 17.46 19.99
N ASN A 328 -25.91 17.27 21.08
CA ASN A 328 -25.86 16.05 21.87
C ASN A 328 -26.32 14.82 21.06
N SER A 329 -27.36 14.98 20.23
CA SER A 329 -27.82 13.88 19.36
C SER A 329 -26.78 13.51 18.30
N MET A 330 -26.09 14.48 17.71
CA MET A 330 -25.04 14.24 16.72
C MET A 330 -23.82 13.57 17.35
N LEU A 331 -23.39 14.04 18.54
CA LEU A 331 -22.32 13.38 19.28
C LEU A 331 -22.69 11.94 19.62
N ALA A 332 -23.91 11.68 20.11
CA ALA A 332 -24.36 10.34 20.45
C ALA A 332 -24.35 9.40 19.23
N ILE A 333 -24.84 9.85 18.06
CA ILE A 333 -24.78 9.07 16.82
C ILE A 333 -23.34 8.82 16.38
N GLY A 334 -22.48 9.84 16.47
CA GLY A 334 -21.05 9.71 16.18
C GLY A 334 -20.40 8.64 17.07
N ILE A 335 -20.64 8.68 18.37
CA ILE A 335 -20.09 7.72 19.33
C ILE A 335 -20.62 6.31 19.03
N ILE A 336 -21.93 6.15 18.80
CA ILE A 336 -22.50 4.84 18.46
C ILE A 336 -21.87 4.30 17.16
N ALA A 337 -21.73 5.12 16.12
CA ALA A 337 -21.09 4.71 14.87
C ALA A 337 -19.61 4.33 15.07
N MET A 338 -18.89 5.09 15.89
CA MET A 338 -17.49 4.82 16.23
C MET A 338 -17.35 3.47 16.94
N LEU A 339 -18.17 3.23 17.98
CA LEU A 339 -18.16 2.00 18.77
C LEU A 339 -18.56 0.80 17.92
N LEU A 340 -19.59 0.93 17.08
CA LEU A 340 -19.98 -0.13 16.15
C LEU A 340 -18.85 -0.46 15.19
N GLY A 341 -18.09 0.54 14.71
CA GLY A 341 -16.95 0.33 13.84
C GLY A 341 -15.73 -0.36 14.49
N PHE A 342 -15.62 -0.38 15.82
CA PHE A 342 -14.56 -1.13 16.51
C PHE A 342 -14.83 -2.64 16.50
N LEU A 343 -16.10 -3.02 16.54
CA LEU A 343 -16.53 -4.40 16.75
C LEU A 343 -15.98 -5.40 15.72
N PRO A 344 -15.92 -5.13 14.40
CA PRO A 344 -15.42 -6.10 13.43
C PRO A 344 -13.97 -6.49 13.69
N GLY A 345 -13.09 -5.53 13.96
CA GLY A 345 -11.69 -5.80 14.25
C GLY A 345 -11.49 -6.46 15.62
N MET A 346 -12.24 -6.03 16.64
CA MET A 346 -12.24 -6.70 17.96
C MET A 346 -12.72 -8.15 17.89
N ALA A 347 -13.70 -8.44 17.04
CA ALA A 347 -14.27 -9.78 16.91
C ALA A 347 -13.26 -10.82 16.42
N ILE A 348 -12.25 -10.40 15.66
CA ILE A 348 -11.19 -11.27 15.11
C ILE A 348 -9.85 -11.11 15.85
N ASP A 349 -9.89 -10.59 17.08
CA ASP A 349 -8.73 -10.33 17.93
C ASP A 349 -7.63 -9.49 17.26
N LYS A 350 -8.04 -8.44 16.52
CA LYS A 350 -7.11 -7.49 15.92
C LYS A 350 -7.21 -6.14 16.60
N SER A 351 -6.06 -5.62 17.01
CA SER A 351 -5.93 -4.27 17.56
C SER A 351 -5.63 -3.27 16.45
N PRO A 352 -6.17 -2.04 16.53
CA PRO A 352 -5.80 -0.98 15.62
C PRO A 352 -4.45 -0.46 16.09
N SER A 353 -3.50 -0.36 15.18
CA SER A 353 -2.19 0.18 15.50
C SER A 353 -1.62 0.85 14.27
N THR A 354 -0.97 1.98 14.48
CA THR A 354 -0.15 2.59 13.45
C THR A 354 1.31 2.18 13.55
N THR A 355 1.68 1.39 14.58
CA THR A 355 3.05 0.90 14.78
C THR A 355 3.23 -0.44 14.09
N PHE A 356 2.23 -1.31 14.20
CA PHE A 356 2.18 -2.55 13.42
C PHE A 356 1.68 -2.26 12.00
N LEU A 357 2.41 -2.76 11.02
CA LEU A 357 2.09 -2.56 9.60
C LEU A 357 0.71 -3.18 9.31
N TYR A 358 -0.14 -2.46 8.56
CA TYR A 358 -1.49 -2.90 8.16
C TYR A 358 -2.56 -2.95 9.25
N HIS A 359 -2.21 -2.73 10.53
CA HIS A 359 -3.20 -2.74 11.61
C HIS A 359 -4.07 -1.47 11.64
N ASP A 360 -3.67 -0.39 10.97
CA ASP A 360 -4.47 0.85 10.93
C ASP A 360 -5.79 0.69 10.16
N ARG A 361 -5.89 -0.33 9.30
CA ARG A 361 -7.12 -0.63 8.54
C ARG A 361 -8.30 -1.02 9.42
N PHE A 362 -8.06 -1.57 10.62
CA PHE A 362 -9.14 -2.04 11.48
C PHE A 362 -9.95 -0.91 12.14
N LEU A 363 -9.45 0.33 12.09
CA LEU A 363 -10.19 1.51 12.54
C LEU A 363 -11.01 2.18 11.42
N LEU A 364 -10.80 1.78 10.16
CA LEU A 364 -11.45 2.38 8.99
C LEU A 364 -12.99 2.46 9.12
N PRO A 365 -13.70 1.41 9.60
CA PRO A 365 -15.16 1.48 9.77
C PRO A 365 -15.62 2.61 10.71
N SER A 366 -14.80 2.97 11.70
CA SER A 366 -15.14 3.98 12.71
C SER A 366 -14.95 5.43 12.25
N PHE A 367 -14.34 5.70 11.09
CA PHE A 367 -13.96 7.07 10.70
C PHE A 367 -15.13 8.05 10.66
N PHE A 368 -16.29 7.63 10.15
CA PHE A 368 -17.54 8.41 10.16
C PHE A 368 -17.94 8.79 11.59
N GLY A 369 -17.91 7.82 12.49
CA GLY A 369 -18.25 8.03 13.89
C GLY A 369 -17.25 8.96 14.59
N ILE A 370 -15.96 8.77 14.36
CA ILE A 370 -14.90 9.60 14.96
C ILE A 370 -15.00 11.04 14.45
N ALA A 371 -15.10 11.23 13.13
CA ALA A 371 -15.22 12.55 12.53
C ALA A 371 -16.48 13.28 13.02
N LEU A 372 -17.64 12.63 12.99
CA LEU A 372 -18.88 13.23 13.49
C LEU A 372 -18.80 13.55 14.98
N SER A 373 -18.22 12.67 15.79
CA SER A 373 -18.06 12.88 17.23
C SER A 373 -17.16 14.07 17.53
N LEU A 374 -15.98 14.12 16.91
CA LEU A 374 -15.02 15.19 17.13
C LEU A 374 -15.60 16.56 16.74
N VAL A 375 -16.24 16.64 15.57
CA VAL A 375 -16.80 17.91 15.09
C VAL A 375 -17.99 18.34 15.94
N SER A 376 -18.86 17.40 16.33
CA SER A 376 -20.00 17.69 17.21
C SER A 376 -19.55 18.07 18.61
N PHE A 377 -18.46 17.48 19.10
CA PHE A 377 -17.84 17.85 20.38
C PHE A 377 -17.33 19.29 20.36
N ILE A 378 -16.60 19.67 19.31
CA ILE A 378 -16.09 21.04 19.17
C ILE A 378 -17.24 22.04 18.97
N ASP A 379 -18.26 21.70 18.17
CA ASP A 379 -19.41 22.59 17.97
C ASP A 379 -20.27 22.74 19.24
N GLY A 380 -20.43 21.69 20.03
CA GLY A 380 -21.29 21.68 21.21
C GLY A 380 -20.67 22.25 22.47
N TRP A 381 -19.40 21.94 22.75
CA TRP A 381 -18.80 22.20 24.07
C TRP A 381 -17.75 23.31 24.08
N ILE A 382 -17.17 23.68 22.93
CA ILE A 382 -16.21 24.79 22.87
C ILE A 382 -16.95 26.11 22.71
N ARG A 383 -16.60 27.12 23.51
CA ARG A 383 -17.17 28.47 23.38
C ARG A 383 -16.38 29.31 22.37
N GLY A 384 -17.09 30.14 21.62
CA GLY A 384 -16.48 31.06 20.65
C GLY A 384 -16.41 30.49 19.24
N LYS A 385 -17.18 31.11 18.33
CA LYS A 385 -17.33 30.69 16.94
C LYS A 385 -16.01 30.65 16.15
N ARG A 386 -15.14 31.64 16.35
CA ARG A 386 -13.82 31.70 15.70
C ARG A 386 -12.89 30.60 16.21
N LEU A 387 -12.89 30.32 17.52
CA LEU A 387 -12.07 29.27 18.11
C LEU A 387 -12.48 27.89 17.56
N LYS A 388 -13.79 27.60 17.49
CA LYS A 388 -14.30 26.36 16.85
C LYS A 388 -13.75 26.18 15.44
N LEU A 389 -13.85 27.23 14.61
CA LEU A 389 -13.37 27.19 13.23
C LEU A 389 -11.85 26.95 13.16
N VAL A 390 -11.07 27.64 13.99
CA VAL A 390 -9.62 27.45 14.06
C VAL A 390 -9.27 26.01 14.47
N LEU A 391 -9.88 25.48 15.53
CA LEU A 391 -9.63 24.10 15.98
C LEU A 391 -9.96 23.08 14.91
N LEU A 392 -11.14 23.17 14.28
CA LEU A 392 -11.54 22.25 13.20
C LEU A 392 -10.59 22.34 12.00
N SER A 393 -10.16 23.54 11.65
CA SER A 393 -9.18 23.74 10.57
C SER A 393 -7.81 23.20 10.94
N LEU A 394 -7.38 23.30 12.20
CA LEU A 394 -6.13 22.70 12.69
C LEU A 394 -6.16 21.17 12.62
N PHE A 395 -7.27 20.53 13.00
CA PHE A 395 -7.42 19.08 12.81
C PHE A 395 -7.32 18.69 11.33
N CYS A 396 -7.90 19.49 10.42
CA CYS A 396 -7.73 19.29 8.98
C CYS A 396 -6.28 19.50 8.53
N LEU A 397 -5.57 20.52 9.05
CA LEU A 397 -4.14 20.76 8.78
C LEU A 397 -3.30 19.54 9.15
N ILE A 398 -3.45 19.04 10.38
CA ILE A 398 -2.73 17.83 10.85
C ILE A 398 -3.05 16.66 9.93
N SER A 399 -4.31 16.52 9.53
CA SER A 399 -4.77 15.42 8.70
C SER A 399 -4.15 15.45 7.29
N VAL A 400 -4.15 16.61 6.65
CA VAL A 400 -3.54 16.80 5.32
C VAL A 400 -2.03 16.59 5.39
N PHE A 401 -1.36 17.16 6.40
CA PHE A 401 0.08 16.99 6.59
C PHE A 401 0.45 15.51 6.70
N PHE A 402 -0.26 14.76 7.55
CA PHE A 402 -0.06 13.32 7.70
C PHE A 402 -0.29 12.56 6.40
N GLN A 403 -1.42 12.80 5.71
CA GLN A 403 -1.75 12.08 4.48
C GLN A 403 -0.72 12.33 3.36
N ILE A 404 -0.20 13.56 3.22
CA ILE A 404 0.86 13.87 2.24
C ILE A 404 2.18 13.22 2.65
N LYS A 405 2.55 13.26 3.93
CA LYS A 405 3.77 12.56 4.40
C LYS A 405 3.69 11.06 4.19
N ASN A 406 2.56 10.46 4.52
CA ASN A 406 2.30 9.06 4.26
C ASN A 406 2.42 8.73 2.76
N SER A 407 1.89 9.61 1.91
CA SER A 407 2.01 9.51 0.45
C SER A 407 3.47 9.51 -0.03
N ILE A 408 4.35 10.32 0.58
CA ILE A 408 5.78 10.35 0.25
C ILE A 408 6.48 9.02 0.59
N TYR A 409 6.12 8.36 1.70
CA TYR A 409 6.68 7.05 2.04
C TYR A 409 6.33 5.97 1.01
N TYR A 410 5.08 5.94 0.53
CA TYR A 410 4.69 5.02 -0.54
C TYR A 410 5.41 5.32 -1.85
N ARG A 411 5.54 6.61 -2.22
CA ARG A 411 6.33 6.99 -3.39
C ARG A 411 7.77 6.47 -3.30
N SER A 412 8.42 6.67 -2.17
CA SER A 412 9.79 6.17 -1.95
C SER A 412 9.87 4.65 -2.03
N ALA A 413 8.90 3.93 -1.48
CA ALA A 413 8.84 2.47 -1.60
C ALA A 413 8.66 2.00 -3.05
N TRP A 414 7.86 2.73 -3.84
CA TRP A 414 7.73 2.46 -5.26
C TRP A 414 9.03 2.75 -6.03
N GLU A 415 9.72 3.85 -5.72
CA GLU A 415 11.05 4.14 -6.29
C GLU A 415 12.06 3.01 -5.98
N THR A 416 12.01 2.39 -4.80
CA THR A 416 12.83 1.21 -4.47
C THR A 416 12.46 -0.02 -5.31
N GLN A 417 11.16 -0.30 -5.49
CA GLN A 417 10.71 -1.39 -6.37
C GLN A 417 11.18 -1.14 -7.82
N GLN A 418 11.07 0.10 -8.31
CA GLN A 418 11.55 0.52 -9.62
C GLN A 418 13.07 0.33 -9.78
N ASN A 419 13.86 0.71 -8.79
CA ASN A 419 15.30 0.47 -8.80
C ASN A 419 15.61 -1.03 -8.95
N PHE A 420 14.99 -1.87 -8.12
CA PHE A 420 15.21 -3.32 -8.15
C PHE A 420 14.81 -3.93 -9.50
N GLN A 421 13.57 -3.72 -9.93
CA GLN A 421 13.04 -4.40 -11.11
C GLN A 421 13.80 -4.00 -12.40
N TRP A 422 14.23 -2.73 -12.52
CA TRP A 422 14.87 -2.24 -13.74
C TRP A 422 16.34 -2.62 -13.79
N GLN A 423 17.07 -2.50 -12.68
CA GLN A 423 18.45 -2.98 -12.59
C GLN A 423 18.51 -4.49 -12.85
N LEU A 424 17.63 -5.27 -12.22
CA LEU A 424 17.52 -6.69 -12.48
C LEU A 424 17.16 -6.98 -13.94
N LYS A 425 16.21 -6.26 -14.54
CA LYS A 425 15.80 -6.48 -15.93
C LYS A 425 16.90 -6.13 -16.93
N TRP A 426 17.73 -5.11 -16.66
CA TRP A 426 18.87 -4.78 -17.51
C TRP A 426 19.96 -5.86 -17.44
N ARG A 427 20.26 -6.36 -16.24
CA ARG A 427 21.26 -7.40 -16.00
C ARG A 427 20.83 -8.78 -16.47
N VAL A 428 19.57 -9.11 -16.22
CA VAL A 428 18.91 -10.39 -16.47
C VAL A 428 17.70 -10.11 -17.36
N PRO A 429 17.88 -10.04 -18.70
CA PRO A 429 16.78 -9.73 -19.60
C PRO A 429 15.62 -10.72 -19.48
N ASP A 430 15.92 -12.00 -19.25
CA ASP A 430 14.93 -13.05 -19.15
C ASP A 430 15.50 -14.28 -18.45
N LEU A 431 14.63 -15.22 -18.07
CA LEU A 431 14.97 -16.39 -17.27
C LEU A 431 14.38 -17.67 -17.85
N LYS A 432 15.14 -18.76 -17.75
CA LYS A 432 14.59 -20.12 -17.92
C LYS A 432 13.48 -20.37 -16.88
N GLN A 433 12.44 -21.13 -17.24
CA GLN A 433 11.33 -21.44 -16.33
C GLN A 433 11.75 -22.28 -15.12
N ASN A 434 11.09 -22.08 -13.99
CA ASN A 434 11.40 -22.65 -12.67
C ASN A 434 12.71 -22.10 -12.08
N THR A 435 13.00 -20.82 -12.31
CA THR A 435 14.15 -20.14 -11.68
C THR A 435 13.71 -19.49 -10.37
N LEU A 436 14.44 -19.79 -9.29
CA LEU A 436 14.33 -19.07 -8.03
C LEU A 436 15.27 -17.85 -8.03
N ILE A 437 14.76 -16.67 -7.68
CA ILE A 437 15.57 -15.51 -7.34
C ILE A 437 15.70 -15.47 -5.81
N ALA A 438 16.89 -15.80 -5.31
CA ALA A 438 17.22 -15.83 -3.90
C ALA A 438 17.86 -14.51 -3.48
N SER A 439 17.43 -13.97 -2.35
CA SER A 439 17.95 -12.72 -1.81
C SER A 439 17.91 -12.74 -0.29
N ASP A 440 18.61 -11.79 0.32
CA ASP A 440 18.71 -11.60 1.77
C ASP A 440 17.77 -10.51 2.31
N ALA A 441 17.03 -9.80 1.44
CA ALA A 441 16.20 -8.67 1.84
C ALA A 441 14.86 -8.58 1.10
N ILE A 442 13.84 -8.04 1.78
CA ILE A 442 12.57 -7.62 1.16
C ILE A 442 12.84 -6.45 0.20
N ILE A 443 12.23 -6.47 -0.98
CA ILE A 443 12.55 -5.53 -2.08
C ILE A 443 12.21 -4.07 -1.73
N ALA A 444 11.12 -3.82 -1.01
CA ALA A 444 10.76 -2.48 -0.59
C ALA A 444 9.91 -2.45 0.68
N SER A 445 9.80 -1.28 1.30
CA SER A 445 8.79 -1.07 2.34
C SER A 445 7.38 -1.34 1.78
N PHE A 446 6.48 -1.82 2.65
CA PHE A 446 5.12 -2.22 2.27
C PHE A 446 5.03 -3.44 1.31
N MET A 447 6.13 -4.18 1.17
CA MET A 447 6.19 -5.49 0.51
C MET A 447 6.42 -6.61 1.54
N GLY A 448 6.72 -7.81 1.06
CA GLY A 448 7.00 -9.02 1.84
C GLY A 448 7.08 -10.24 0.91
N GLY A 449 7.53 -11.39 1.39
CA GLY A 449 7.88 -12.55 0.56
C GLY A 449 6.89 -12.90 -0.58
N TRP A 450 5.59 -13.02 -0.32
CA TRP A 450 4.62 -13.35 -1.38
C TRP A 450 4.36 -12.19 -2.36
N ALA A 451 4.50 -10.94 -1.93
CA ALA A 451 4.31 -9.78 -2.79
C ALA A 451 5.53 -9.57 -3.70
N ASP A 452 6.74 -9.79 -3.17
CA ASP A 452 7.98 -9.76 -3.93
C ASP A 452 8.00 -10.89 -4.97
N GLY A 453 7.60 -12.10 -4.58
CA GLY A 453 7.44 -13.24 -5.50
C GLY A 453 6.42 -12.97 -6.60
N ALA A 454 5.25 -12.40 -6.26
CA ALA A 454 4.25 -11.99 -7.24
C ALA A 454 4.78 -10.92 -8.20
N MET A 455 5.56 -9.94 -7.71
CA MET A 455 6.19 -8.94 -8.58
C MET A 455 7.17 -9.58 -9.56
N VAL A 456 8.04 -10.49 -9.10
CA VAL A 456 8.98 -11.22 -9.97
C VAL A 456 8.26 -12.12 -10.97
N LEU A 457 7.16 -12.75 -10.57
CA LEU A 457 6.28 -13.47 -11.50
C LEU A 457 5.75 -12.51 -12.58
N GLU A 458 5.30 -11.31 -12.24
CA GLU A 458 4.84 -10.34 -13.24
C GLU A 458 5.98 -9.86 -14.16
N MET A 459 7.22 -9.83 -13.68
CA MET A 459 8.38 -9.45 -14.50
C MET A 459 8.66 -10.48 -15.61
N TYR A 460 8.59 -11.79 -15.30
CA TYR A 460 9.05 -12.86 -16.20
C TYR A 460 7.95 -13.82 -16.69
N GLY A 461 6.78 -13.83 -16.06
CA GLY A 461 5.73 -14.85 -16.18
C GLY A 461 5.05 -14.93 -17.54
N LYS A 462 4.98 -13.87 -18.35
CA LYS A 462 4.45 -13.94 -19.74
C LYS A 462 3.14 -14.75 -19.91
N LYS A 463 2.22 -14.69 -18.94
CA LYS A 463 0.97 -15.49 -18.92
C LYS A 463 1.19 -17.00 -18.82
N THR A 464 2.22 -17.43 -18.11
CA THR A 464 2.49 -18.84 -17.81
C THR A 464 1.47 -19.48 -16.88
N GLY A 465 0.66 -18.67 -16.18
CA GLY A 465 -0.27 -19.13 -15.16
C GLY A 465 0.31 -19.05 -13.75
N LEU A 466 -0.46 -19.59 -12.78
CA LEU A 466 -0.21 -19.46 -11.35
C LEU A 466 0.10 -20.80 -10.67
N ASN A 467 -0.23 -21.93 -11.30
CA ASN A 467 -0.01 -23.26 -10.74
C ASN A 467 0.29 -24.27 -11.87
N PRO A 468 1.56 -24.66 -12.08
CA PRO A 468 2.75 -24.17 -11.36
C PRO A 468 3.06 -22.70 -11.67
N THR A 469 3.68 -22.02 -10.69
CA THR A 469 4.29 -20.70 -10.85
C THR A 469 5.75 -20.90 -11.29
N PRO A 470 6.22 -20.33 -12.41
CA PRO A 470 7.56 -20.64 -12.95
C PRO A 470 8.68 -19.71 -12.48
N TYR A 471 8.38 -18.58 -11.84
CA TYR A 471 9.39 -17.63 -11.37
C TYR A 471 8.99 -17.14 -10.00
N TRP A 472 9.94 -17.10 -9.06
CA TRP A 472 9.63 -16.66 -7.71
C TRP A 472 10.83 -15.99 -7.05
N TYR A 473 10.53 -15.17 -6.06
CA TYR A 473 11.51 -14.48 -5.23
C TYR A 473 11.37 -14.97 -3.80
N LEU A 474 12.48 -15.38 -3.18
CA LEU A 474 12.50 -15.75 -1.77
C LEU A 474 13.56 -14.96 -1.00
N VAL A 475 13.13 -14.47 0.15
CA VAL A 475 14.03 -13.91 1.17
C VAL A 475 14.44 -15.04 2.09
N PHE A 476 15.69 -15.50 1.97
CA PHE A 476 16.17 -16.66 2.72
C PHE A 476 16.25 -16.41 4.24
N GLY A 477 16.15 -15.15 4.69
CA GLY A 477 16.00 -14.80 6.11
C GLY A 477 14.59 -14.95 6.70
N GLU A 478 13.56 -15.14 5.87
CA GLU A 478 12.15 -15.28 6.34
C GLU A 478 11.68 -16.74 6.48
N GLY A 479 12.41 -17.71 5.89
CA GLY A 479 12.06 -19.13 5.89
C GLY A 479 13.23 -20.03 6.24
N ASP A 480 12.95 -21.25 6.67
CA ASP A 480 13.97 -22.27 6.92
C ASP A 480 14.12 -23.16 5.69
N TYR A 481 15.11 -22.85 4.86
CA TYR A 481 15.47 -23.62 3.66
C TYR A 481 16.80 -24.35 3.83
N GLN A 482 17.40 -24.32 5.03
CA GLN A 482 18.75 -24.86 5.25
C GLN A 482 18.81 -26.36 4.92
N GLN A 483 17.80 -27.12 5.37
CA GLN A 483 17.72 -28.54 5.06
C GLN A 483 17.66 -28.79 3.53
N ASN A 484 16.89 -28.00 2.79
CA ASN A 484 16.77 -28.14 1.35
C ASN A 484 18.12 -27.90 0.67
N LEU A 485 18.86 -26.88 1.10
CA LEU A 485 20.19 -26.57 0.59
C LEU A 485 21.21 -27.67 0.94
N ASP A 486 21.25 -28.12 2.18
CA ASP A 486 22.22 -29.12 2.67
C ASP A 486 22.00 -30.50 2.02
N GLN A 487 20.74 -30.88 1.79
CA GLN A 487 20.35 -32.18 1.24
C GLN A 487 20.12 -32.15 -0.27
N GLN A 488 20.37 -31.02 -0.93
CA GLN A 488 20.15 -30.81 -2.37
C GLN A 488 18.72 -31.14 -2.81
N LEU A 489 17.73 -30.79 -1.98
CA LEU A 489 16.31 -31.00 -2.27
C LEU A 489 15.71 -29.81 -3.01
N PRO A 490 14.64 -30.01 -3.80
CA PRO A 490 13.91 -28.91 -4.42
C PRO A 490 13.38 -27.92 -3.38
N ILE A 491 13.39 -26.64 -3.71
CA ILE A 491 12.77 -25.57 -2.92
C ILE A 491 11.36 -25.35 -3.44
N THR A 492 10.38 -25.48 -2.56
CA THR A 492 8.96 -25.28 -2.87
C THR A 492 8.40 -24.09 -2.09
N TYR A 493 7.45 -23.39 -2.70
CA TYR A 493 6.72 -22.31 -2.04
C TYR A 493 5.26 -22.33 -2.47
N GLU A 494 4.36 -22.56 -1.51
CA GLU A 494 2.92 -22.52 -1.72
C GLU A 494 2.31 -21.43 -0.84
N ASN A 495 1.68 -20.42 -1.46
CA ASN A 495 0.96 -19.37 -0.74
C ASN A 495 -0.14 -18.80 -1.62
N LYS A 496 -1.35 -18.68 -1.07
CA LYS A 496 -2.54 -18.18 -1.78
C LYS A 496 -2.75 -18.95 -3.09
N ILE A 497 -2.56 -18.30 -4.23
CA ILE A 497 -2.78 -18.86 -5.58
C ILE A 497 -1.49 -19.35 -6.25
N PHE A 498 -0.34 -19.16 -5.59
CA PHE A 498 0.97 -19.46 -6.16
C PHE A 498 1.48 -20.80 -5.64
N ASN A 499 1.98 -21.62 -6.57
CA ASN A 499 2.61 -22.90 -6.28
C ASN A 499 3.92 -22.98 -7.08
N PHE A 500 5.03 -22.66 -6.44
CA PHE A 500 6.36 -22.60 -7.05
C PHE A 500 7.21 -23.81 -6.64
N THR A 501 8.04 -24.29 -7.56
CA THR A 501 9.06 -25.31 -7.31
C THR A 501 10.31 -25.00 -8.12
N SER A 502 11.47 -25.05 -7.47
CA SER A 502 12.80 -24.92 -8.08
C SER A 502 13.64 -26.12 -7.70
N GLU A 503 14.28 -26.75 -8.68
CA GLU A 503 15.28 -27.79 -8.43
C GLU A 503 16.54 -27.20 -7.80
N HIS A 504 17.37 -28.05 -7.18
CA HIS A 504 18.66 -27.64 -6.64
C HIS A 504 19.56 -27.08 -7.75
N GLY A 505 20.09 -25.86 -7.54
CA GLY A 505 20.93 -25.18 -8.53
C GLY A 505 20.15 -24.47 -9.65
N ASP A 506 18.81 -24.45 -9.63
CA ASP A 506 18.00 -23.63 -10.55
C ASP A 506 17.72 -22.24 -9.94
N MET A 507 18.74 -21.59 -9.38
CA MET A 507 18.59 -20.31 -8.68
C MET A 507 19.61 -19.25 -9.10
N LEU A 508 19.22 -17.99 -8.96
CA LEU A 508 20.10 -16.82 -9.03
C LEU A 508 20.10 -16.13 -7.67
N VAL A 509 21.27 -15.76 -7.19
CA VAL A 509 21.43 -15.04 -5.94
C VAL A 509 21.63 -13.57 -6.27
N VAL A 510 20.80 -12.72 -5.71
CA VAL A 510 20.83 -11.29 -5.95
C VAL A 510 20.82 -10.51 -4.64
N THR A 511 21.41 -9.33 -4.65
CA THR A 511 21.23 -8.35 -3.58
C THR A 511 20.16 -7.34 -3.98
N LYS A 512 19.53 -6.75 -2.98
CA LYS A 512 18.67 -5.59 -3.18
C LYS A 512 19.54 -4.32 -3.38
N PRO A 513 19.22 -3.44 -4.34
CA PRO A 513 19.91 -2.16 -4.47
C PRO A 513 19.68 -1.29 -3.23
N GLU A 514 20.69 -0.52 -2.86
CA GLU A 514 20.66 0.41 -1.73
C GLU A 514 21.15 1.80 -2.16
N TRP A 515 21.26 2.74 -1.23
CA TRP A 515 21.67 4.11 -1.54
C TRP A 515 23.15 4.21 -1.97
N ASP A 516 23.99 3.27 -1.53
CA ASP A 516 25.45 3.19 -1.74
C ASP A 516 25.88 2.01 -2.62
N ARG A 517 24.94 1.29 -3.24
CA ARG A 517 25.23 0.22 -4.20
C ARG A 517 24.09 -0.05 -5.16
N CYS A 518 24.42 -0.53 -6.34
CA CYS A 518 23.50 -1.12 -7.30
C CYS A 518 23.01 -2.51 -6.82
N LEU A 519 22.08 -3.08 -7.57
CA LEU A 519 21.76 -4.49 -7.48
C LEU A 519 22.97 -5.29 -7.95
N TRP A 520 23.25 -6.42 -7.32
CA TRP A 520 24.29 -7.33 -7.76
C TRP A 520 23.69 -8.70 -7.98
N VAL A 521 24.01 -9.31 -9.12
CA VAL A 521 23.83 -10.74 -9.34
C VAL A 521 25.14 -11.39 -8.94
N LEU A 522 25.13 -12.18 -7.86
CA LEU A 522 26.35 -12.52 -7.13
C LEU A 522 27.10 -13.68 -7.76
N ASP A 523 28.39 -13.55 -8.04
CA ASP A 523 29.18 -14.64 -8.62
C ASP A 523 30.23 -15.19 -7.62
N GLU A 524 31.12 -16.09 -8.07
CA GLU A 524 32.16 -16.64 -7.22
C GLU A 524 33.16 -15.58 -6.67
N LEU A 525 33.37 -14.46 -7.37
CA LEU A 525 34.21 -13.37 -6.86
C LEU A 525 33.59 -12.74 -5.61
N ASP A 526 32.26 -12.78 -5.50
CA ASP A 526 31.53 -12.21 -4.37
C ASP A 526 31.73 -12.96 -3.05
N LEU A 527 32.35 -14.15 -3.07
CA LEU A 527 32.86 -14.78 -1.85
C LEU A 527 33.90 -13.89 -1.13
N ALA A 528 34.69 -13.13 -1.89
CA ALA A 528 35.66 -12.15 -1.37
C ALA A 528 35.06 -10.74 -1.22
N ASN A 529 33.81 -10.49 -1.63
CA ASN A 529 33.20 -9.16 -1.56
C ASN A 529 32.94 -8.76 -0.10
N PRO A 530 33.56 -7.69 0.41
CA PRO A 530 33.45 -7.29 1.81
C PRO A 530 32.09 -6.65 2.16
N TYR A 531 31.29 -6.30 1.16
CA TYR A 531 30.01 -5.60 1.30
C TYR A 531 28.80 -6.56 1.34
N ILE A 532 29.05 -7.87 1.33
CA ILE A 532 28.02 -8.91 1.35
C ILE A 532 28.08 -9.66 2.69
N GLN A 533 26.90 -9.90 3.27
CA GLN A 533 26.80 -10.62 4.55
C GLN A 533 27.18 -12.09 4.41
N GLY A 534 27.75 -12.66 5.47
CA GLY A 534 28.23 -14.05 5.46
C GLY A 534 27.16 -15.09 5.10
N TYR A 535 25.90 -14.86 5.51
CA TYR A 535 24.79 -15.74 5.15
C TYR A 535 24.49 -15.70 3.64
N THR A 536 24.41 -14.50 3.04
CA THR A 536 24.19 -14.34 1.60
C THR A 536 25.32 -14.97 0.78
N LYS A 537 26.57 -14.91 1.26
CA LYS A 537 27.71 -15.59 0.62
C LYS A 537 27.56 -17.10 0.57
N GLN A 538 26.92 -17.73 1.56
CA GLN A 538 26.68 -19.17 1.56
C GLN A 538 25.71 -19.60 0.45
N LEU A 539 24.89 -18.67 -0.07
CA LEU A 539 23.96 -18.96 -1.16
C LEU A 539 24.66 -19.00 -2.52
N ILE A 540 25.79 -18.30 -2.68
CA ILE A 540 26.52 -18.16 -3.96
C ILE A 540 26.87 -19.53 -4.56
N GLN A 541 27.26 -20.51 -3.74
CA GLN A 541 27.61 -21.86 -4.20
C GLN A 541 26.45 -22.60 -4.90
N TYR A 542 25.21 -22.15 -4.69
CA TYR A 542 24.01 -22.72 -5.30
C TYR A 542 23.51 -21.92 -6.52
N GLN A 543 24.13 -20.78 -6.83
CA GLN A 543 23.79 -19.98 -8.00
C GLN A 543 24.10 -20.71 -9.30
N ASN A 544 23.30 -20.44 -10.33
CA ASN A 544 23.54 -20.89 -11.70
C ASN A 544 23.24 -19.78 -12.71
N GLU A 545 24.27 -19.10 -13.20
CA GLU A 545 24.11 -18.02 -14.20
C GLU A 545 23.59 -18.51 -15.55
N SER A 546 23.72 -19.80 -15.87
CA SER A 546 23.18 -20.36 -17.11
C SER A 546 21.65 -20.30 -17.18
N ARG A 547 20.98 -19.93 -16.07
CA ARG A 547 19.55 -19.64 -15.99
C ARG A 547 19.16 -18.36 -16.74
N ILE A 548 20.11 -17.43 -16.92
CA ILE A 548 19.91 -16.15 -17.58
C ILE A 548 19.78 -16.35 -19.09
N LEU A 549 18.75 -15.75 -19.68
CA LEU A 549 18.51 -15.73 -21.11
C LEU A 549 18.75 -14.31 -21.64
N TYR A 550 19.97 -14.06 -22.12
CA TYR A 550 20.35 -12.74 -22.64
C TYR A 550 19.67 -12.38 -23.97
N ALA A 551 19.43 -13.37 -24.82
CA ALA A 551 18.70 -13.19 -26.08
C ALA A 551 17.19 -13.28 -25.81
N SER A 552 16.58 -12.17 -25.39
CA SER A 552 15.13 -12.06 -25.19
C SER A 552 14.60 -10.73 -25.70
N ASP A 553 13.46 -10.78 -26.36
CA ASP A 553 12.67 -9.61 -26.78
C ASP A 553 11.60 -9.23 -25.75
N HIS A 554 11.48 -9.98 -24.65
CA HIS A 554 10.46 -9.76 -23.63
C HIS A 554 10.64 -8.42 -22.93
N GLN A 555 9.64 -7.56 -23.05
CA GLN A 555 9.59 -6.26 -22.37
C GLN A 555 8.63 -6.33 -21.18
N MET A 556 9.02 -5.69 -20.07
CA MET A 556 8.11 -5.56 -18.92
C MET A 556 6.89 -4.71 -19.30
N PRO A 557 5.66 -5.11 -18.91
CA PRO A 557 4.46 -4.34 -19.23
C PRO A 557 4.53 -2.90 -18.67
N VAL A 558 4.55 -1.90 -19.56
CA VAL A 558 4.70 -0.47 -19.19
C VAL A 558 3.62 0.02 -18.24
N GLY A 559 2.39 -0.51 -18.35
CA GLY A 559 1.29 -0.18 -17.44
C GLY A 559 1.57 -0.58 -15.98
N ILE A 560 2.22 -1.73 -15.78
CA ILE A 560 2.56 -2.29 -14.47
C ILE A 560 3.83 -1.64 -13.93
N PHE A 561 4.89 -1.70 -14.72
CA PHE A 561 6.25 -1.41 -14.28
C PHE A 561 6.71 0.01 -14.61
N GLY A 562 5.96 0.77 -15.41
CA GLY A 562 6.43 2.04 -15.97
C GLY A 562 7.26 1.87 -17.22
N ALA A 563 7.66 2.99 -17.81
CA ALA A 563 8.67 3.00 -18.86
C ALA A 563 10.08 3.02 -18.22
N ASP A 564 11.08 2.64 -19.01
CA ASP A 564 12.50 2.61 -18.67
C ASP A 564 12.91 3.69 -17.64
N TYR A 565 13.52 3.24 -16.55
CA TYR A 565 13.68 4.01 -15.31
C TYR A 565 15.14 4.48 -15.13
N ARG A 566 15.32 5.61 -14.42
CA ARG A 566 16.53 6.47 -14.39
C ARG A 566 17.85 5.79 -14.80
N HIS A 567 18.49 6.33 -15.85
CA HIS A 567 19.84 5.93 -16.29
C HIS A 567 20.93 6.62 -15.47
N ASP A 568 21.10 6.21 -14.21
CA ASP A 568 22.24 6.59 -13.37
C ASP A 568 23.40 5.57 -13.53
N TRP A 569 24.46 5.68 -12.73
CA TRP A 569 25.55 4.68 -12.73
C TRP A 569 25.08 3.22 -12.80
N CYS A 570 24.01 2.84 -12.09
CA CYS A 570 23.56 1.45 -12.07
C CYS A 570 23.04 0.98 -13.43
N TYR A 571 22.49 1.87 -14.25
CA TYR A 571 22.14 1.52 -15.63
C TYR A 571 23.37 1.07 -16.42
N TYR A 572 24.45 1.85 -16.33
CA TYR A 572 25.69 1.56 -17.05
C TYR A 572 26.38 0.31 -16.52
N PHE A 573 26.43 0.14 -15.20
CA PHE A 573 26.96 -1.05 -14.55
C PHE A 573 26.20 -2.32 -14.98
N GLU A 574 24.87 -2.35 -14.84
CA GLU A 574 24.08 -3.56 -15.11
C GLU A 574 24.10 -3.96 -16.60
N ASN A 575 24.04 -2.97 -17.50
CA ASN A 575 24.17 -3.23 -18.92
C ASN A 575 25.62 -3.60 -19.30
N GLY A 576 26.62 -2.95 -18.70
CA GLY A 576 28.03 -3.27 -18.91
C GLY A 576 28.36 -4.70 -18.52
N ASP A 577 27.91 -5.13 -17.34
CA ASP A 577 28.11 -6.49 -16.87
C ASP A 577 27.34 -7.52 -17.73
N ARG A 578 26.14 -7.16 -18.22
CA ARG A 578 25.41 -8.00 -19.19
C ARG A 578 26.20 -8.18 -20.49
N GLU A 579 26.70 -7.09 -21.08
CA GLU A 579 27.48 -7.16 -22.32
C GLU A 579 28.81 -7.88 -22.11
N PHE A 580 29.41 -7.78 -20.91
CA PHE A 580 30.59 -8.56 -20.54
C PHE A 580 30.31 -10.06 -20.60
N ALA A 581 29.18 -10.51 -20.03
CA ALA A 581 28.76 -11.91 -20.09
C ALA A 581 28.47 -12.42 -21.52
N LEU A 582 28.15 -11.50 -22.45
CA LEU A 582 27.97 -11.78 -23.87
C LEU A 582 29.29 -11.77 -24.67
N GLY A 583 30.42 -11.41 -24.06
CA GLY A 583 31.71 -11.24 -24.72
C GLY A 583 31.83 -9.96 -25.55
N ASN A 584 30.91 -9.00 -25.40
CA ASN A 584 30.88 -7.75 -26.16
C ASN A 584 31.74 -6.67 -25.49
N TYR A 585 33.03 -6.94 -25.26
CA TYR A 585 33.91 -6.09 -24.42
C TYR A 585 33.99 -4.63 -24.87
N GLU A 586 33.95 -4.35 -26.17
CA GLU A 586 33.94 -2.98 -26.73
C GLU A 586 32.72 -2.18 -26.21
N LYS A 587 31.54 -2.81 -26.21
CA LYS A 587 30.32 -2.17 -25.68
C LYS A 587 30.38 -1.92 -24.17
N VAL A 588 31.07 -2.79 -23.43
CA VAL A 588 31.26 -2.59 -21.99
C VAL A 588 32.02 -1.29 -21.74
N ILE A 589 33.10 -1.05 -22.50
CA ILE A 589 33.85 0.20 -22.45
C ILE A 589 33.01 1.39 -22.94
N ASP A 590 32.19 1.23 -23.98
CA ASP A 590 31.26 2.28 -24.43
C ASP A 590 30.29 2.70 -23.31
N PHE A 591 29.77 1.76 -22.51
CA PHE A 591 28.92 2.09 -21.37
C PHE A 591 29.69 2.86 -20.28
N TYR A 592 30.92 2.48 -19.97
CA TYR A 592 31.76 3.24 -19.04
C TYR A 592 32.00 4.66 -19.53
N GLN A 593 32.40 4.84 -20.79
CA GLN A 593 32.66 6.17 -21.36
C GLN A 593 31.41 7.06 -21.36
N GLN A 594 30.23 6.48 -21.62
CA GLN A 594 28.96 7.19 -21.50
C GLN A 594 28.68 7.64 -20.06
N ALA A 595 28.88 6.75 -19.08
CA ALA A 595 28.74 7.07 -17.66
C ALA A 595 29.66 8.24 -17.26
N GLN A 596 30.94 8.17 -17.64
CA GLN A 596 31.93 9.22 -17.39
C GLN A 596 31.54 10.55 -18.03
N THR A 597 31.04 10.53 -19.28
CA THR A 597 30.58 11.74 -19.99
C THR A 597 29.42 12.42 -19.26
N LEU A 598 28.56 11.64 -18.59
CA LEU A 598 27.45 12.15 -17.78
C LEU A 598 27.85 12.48 -16.33
N ASN A 599 29.12 12.29 -15.96
CA ASN A 599 29.64 12.41 -14.59
C ASN A 599 28.96 11.46 -13.60
N GLU A 600 28.45 10.33 -14.08
CA GLU A 600 28.03 9.22 -13.22
C GLU A 600 29.27 8.53 -12.66
N ARG A 601 29.23 8.19 -11.37
CA ARG A 601 30.35 7.56 -10.68
C ARG A 601 29.89 6.26 -10.04
N MET A 602 30.84 5.33 -9.88
CA MET A 602 30.59 4.12 -9.13
C MET A 602 30.04 4.41 -7.73
N LYS A 603 29.04 3.63 -7.32
CA LYS A 603 28.49 3.72 -5.96
C LYS A 603 29.33 2.86 -5.02
N ASN A 604 29.80 1.71 -5.51
CA ASN A 604 30.63 0.78 -4.77
C ASN A 604 31.83 0.28 -5.60
N PRO A 605 33.00 0.02 -4.99
CA PRO A 605 34.20 -0.49 -5.68
C PRO A 605 33.96 -1.67 -6.62
N VAL A 606 33.18 -2.66 -6.18
CA VAL A 606 32.98 -3.91 -6.93
C VAL A 606 32.21 -3.70 -8.23
N GLU A 607 31.53 -2.57 -8.39
CA GLU A 607 30.78 -2.24 -9.60
C GLU A 607 31.69 -1.84 -10.77
N MET A 608 33.00 -1.63 -10.52
CA MET A 608 33.95 -1.37 -11.59
C MET A 608 34.44 -2.66 -12.30
N THR A 609 34.17 -3.83 -11.70
CA THR A 609 34.62 -5.14 -12.17
C THR A 609 34.39 -5.42 -13.66
N PRO A 610 33.17 -5.24 -14.23
CA PRO A 610 32.97 -5.54 -15.65
C PRO A 610 33.84 -4.68 -16.57
N PHE A 611 34.07 -3.42 -16.21
CA PHE A 611 34.87 -2.48 -17.00
C PHE A 611 36.37 -2.80 -16.92
N ILE A 612 36.89 -3.12 -15.72
CA ILE A 612 38.28 -3.55 -15.52
C ILE A 612 38.56 -4.81 -16.35
N ARG A 613 37.67 -5.81 -16.25
CA ARG A 613 37.83 -7.08 -16.97
C ARG A 613 37.72 -6.89 -18.49
N ALA A 614 36.80 -6.05 -18.96
CA ALA A 614 36.67 -5.75 -20.39
C ALA A 614 37.90 -5.03 -20.96
N ALA A 615 38.45 -4.04 -20.24
CA ALA A 615 39.66 -3.34 -20.66
C ALA A 615 40.84 -4.30 -20.81
N ALA A 616 41.03 -5.19 -19.82
CA ALA A 616 42.05 -6.23 -19.89
C ALA A 616 41.83 -7.23 -21.03
N ALA A 617 40.59 -7.65 -21.28
CA ALA A 617 40.24 -8.55 -22.40
C ALA A 617 40.53 -7.93 -23.77
N LEU A 618 40.44 -6.59 -23.89
CA LEU A 618 40.81 -5.83 -25.09
C LEU A 618 42.31 -5.53 -25.19
N GLY A 619 43.10 -5.90 -24.18
CA GLY A 619 44.54 -5.61 -24.08
C GLY A 619 44.87 -4.18 -23.66
N ASP A 620 43.88 -3.40 -23.21
CA ASP A 620 44.09 -2.06 -22.65
C ASP A 620 44.46 -2.16 -21.16
N TRP A 621 45.67 -2.64 -20.92
CA TRP A 621 46.21 -2.90 -19.58
C TRP A 621 46.35 -1.64 -18.74
N GLN A 622 46.64 -0.51 -19.38
CA GLN A 622 46.75 0.77 -18.70
C GLN A 622 45.38 1.19 -18.16
N LEU A 623 44.33 1.14 -18.98
CA LEU A 623 42.98 1.48 -18.54
C LEU A 623 42.48 0.54 -17.43
N ALA A 624 42.75 -0.76 -17.54
CA ALA A 624 42.38 -1.74 -16.51
C ALA A 624 43.05 -1.42 -15.15
N ALA A 625 44.33 -1.02 -15.17
CA ALA A 625 45.06 -0.61 -13.97
C ALA A 625 44.52 0.71 -13.38
N GLU A 626 44.25 1.70 -14.23
CA GLU A 626 43.69 2.99 -13.83
C GLU A 626 42.30 2.83 -13.17
N MET A 627 41.42 2.03 -13.78
CA MET A 627 40.11 1.69 -13.21
C MET A 627 40.22 0.93 -11.88
N THR A 628 41.19 0.02 -11.75
CA THR A 628 41.42 -0.71 -10.49
C THR A 628 41.86 0.24 -9.37
N ALA A 629 42.76 1.17 -9.67
CA ALA A 629 43.21 2.19 -8.73
C ALA A 629 42.07 3.14 -8.33
N GLU A 630 41.24 3.57 -9.30
CA GLU A 630 40.03 4.36 -9.04
C GLU A 630 39.05 3.62 -8.13
N ALA A 631 38.83 2.33 -8.40
CA ALA A 631 37.89 1.50 -7.66
C ALA A 631 38.35 1.22 -6.22
N SER A 632 39.67 1.20 -5.98
CA SER A 632 40.29 0.84 -4.70
C SER A 632 40.50 2.03 -3.76
N TYR A 633 39.48 2.88 -3.55
CA TYR A 633 39.63 4.04 -2.65
C TYR A 633 39.85 3.67 -1.17
N ASP A 634 39.50 2.44 -0.75
CA ASP A 634 39.87 1.87 0.55
C ASP A 634 40.44 0.44 0.37
N PRO A 635 41.73 0.33 0.01
CA PRO A 635 42.36 -0.95 -0.33
C PRO A 635 42.31 -1.96 0.83
N LYS A 636 42.27 -1.48 2.09
CA LYS A 636 42.19 -2.36 3.27
C LYS A 636 40.91 -3.19 3.31
N ILE A 637 39.86 -2.70 2.67
CA ILE A 637 38.56 -3.37 2.59
C ILE A 637 38.47 -4.21 1.31
N SER A 638 38.91 -3.68 0.17
CA SER A 638 38.63 -4.27 -1.15
C SER A 638 39.73 -5.14 -1.74
N TRP A 639 40.94 -5.20 -1.15
CA TRP A 639 42.08 -5.88 -1.78
C TRP A 639 41.85 -7.36 -2.07
N GLU A 640 41.17 -8.11 -1.19
CA GLU A 640 40.88 -9.54 -1.43
C GLU A 640 39.99 -9.74 -2.65
N TYR A 641 39.01 -8.86 -2.84
CA TYR A 641 38.10 -8.89 -3.98
C TYR A 641 38.84 -8.55 -5.27
N PHE A 642 39.59 -7.44 -5.32
CA PHE A 642 40.34 -7.05 -6.52
C PHE A 642 41.49 -8.00 -6.85
N LYS A 643 42.08 -8.65 -5.85
CA LYS A 643 42.99 -9.77 -6.08
C LYS A 643 42.28 -10.87 -6.86
N GLY A 644 41.10 -11.30 -6.43
CA GLY A 644 40.30 -12.30 -7.13
C GLY A 644 39.94 -11.88 -8.56
N VAL A 645 39.60 -10.60 -8.77
CA VAL A 645 39.34 -10.03 -10.11
C VAL A 645 40.58 -10.19 -11.01
N TRP A 646 41.75 -9.78 -10.52
CA TRP A 646 42.99 -9.86 -11.29
C TRP A 646 43.47 -11.30 -11.48
N ASP A 647 43.32 -12.18 -10.48
CA ASP A 647 43.62 -13.61 -10.63
C ASP A 647 42.84 -14.20 -11.83
N LYS A 648 41.52 -13.92 -11.94
CA LYS A 648 40.71 -14.33 -13.11
C LYS A 648 41.18 -13.70 -14.43
N ILE A 649 41.48 -12.39 -14.44
CA ILE A 649 42.01 -11.71 -15.65
C ILE A 649 43.30 -12.38 -16.12
N LEU A 650 44.19 -12.72 -15.20
CA LEU A 650 45.50 -13.32 -15.49
C LEU A 650 45.38 -14.76 -16.01
N GLU A 651 44.34 -15.49 -15.60
CA GLU A 651 43.97 -16.81 -16.13
C GLU A 651 43.40 -16.73 -17.55
N ASP A 652 42.56 -15.73 -17.82
CA ASP A 652 41.84 -15.58 -19.10
C ASP A 652 42.67 -14.94 -20.22
N THR A 653 43.87 -14.42 -19.93
CA THR A 653 44.67 -13.62 -20.87
C THR A 653 46.10 -14.16 -21.05
N ALA A 654 46.72 -13.86 -22.18
CA ALA A 654 48.12 -14.21 -22.44
C ALA A 654 49.10 -13.28 -21.71
N GLU A 655 50.30 -13.76 -21.39
CA GLU A 655 51.35 -12.94 -20.81
C GLU A 655 51.88 -11.91 -21.83
N SER A 656 52.12 -10.68 -21.37
CA SER A 656 52.74 -9.60 -22.14
C SER A 656 53.48 -8.64 -21.20
N PRO A 657 54.50 -7.91 -21.67
CA PRO A 657 55.19 -6.90 -20.87
C PRO A 657 54.24 -5.84 -20.29
N GLU A 658 53.25 -5.41 -21.07
CA GLU A 658 52.26 -4.42 -20.69
C GLU A 658 51.35 -4.93 -19.55
N ARG A 659 50.96 -6.21 -19.62
CA ARG A 659 50.23 -6.89 -18.54
C ARG A 659 51.04 -6.93 -17.24
N THR A 660 52.32 -7.33 -17.31
CA THR A 660 53.19 -7.39 -16.13
C THR A 660 53.35 -6.02 -15.49
N GLN A 661 53.57 -4.99 -16.31
CA GLN A 661 53.67 -3.61 -15.84
C GLN A 661 52.37 -3.13 -15.17
N ALA A 662 51.21 -3.47 -15.72
CA ALA A 662 49.92 -3.12 -15.11
C ALA A 662 49.75 -3.77 -13.73
N VAL A 663 50.08 -5.06 -13.58
CA VAL A 663 50.03 -5.76 -12.27
C VAL A 663 50.96 -5.12 -11.24
N GLU A 664 52.17 -4.74 -11.64
CA GLU A 664 53.10 -4.03 -10.75
C GLU A 664 52.52 -2.68 -10.29
N SER A 665 51.89 -1.93 -11.19
CA SER A 665 51.34 -0.60 -10.92
C SER A 665 50.17 -0.59 -9.93
N ILE A 666 49.46 -1.70 -9.80
CA ILE A 666 48.30 -1.86 -8.89
C ILE A 666 48.60 -2.74 -7.68
N SER A 667 49.86 -3.12 -7.47
CA SER A 667 50.25 -4.07 -6.42
C SER A 667 49.73 -3.68 -5.03
N GLU A 668 49.68 -2.38 -4.71
CA GLU A 668 49.13 -1.89 -3.44
C GLU A 668 47.60 -2.10 -3.27
N PHE A 669 46.89 -2.37 -4.36
CA PHE A 669 45.44 -2.58 -4.39
C PHE A 669 45.02 -4.05 -4.41
N ILE A 670 45.91 -4.96 -4.85
CA ILE A 670 45.60 -6.40 -5.02
C ILE A 670 46.39 -7.30 -4.05
N PHE A 671 47.30 -6.74 -3.26
CA PHE A 671 47.99 -7.46 -2.18
C PHE A 671 47.60 -6.89 -0.82
N ALA A 672 47.75 -7.72 0.22
CA ALA A 672 47.46 -7.31 1.58
C ALA A 672 48.24 -6.02 1.92
N PRO A 673 47.57 -4.94 2.34
CA PRO A 673 48.25 -3.72 2.71
C PRO A 673 49.19 -3.99 3.90
N GLN A 674 50.44 -3.52 3.77
CA GLN A 674 51.46 -3.67 4.82
C GLN A 674 51.15 -2.86 6.08
#